data_AF-A0AA36F269-F1
#
_entry.id   AF-A0AA36F269-F1
#
_cell.length_a   1.000
_cell.length_b   1.000
_cell.length_c   1.000
_cell.angle_alpha   90.00
_cell.angle_beta   90.00
_cell.angle_gamma   90.00
#
_symmetry.space_group_name_H-M   'P 1'
#
loop_
_entity.id
_entity.type
_entity.pdbx_description
1 polymer ?
#
loop_
_entity_poly.entity_id
_entity_poly.type
_entity_poly.pdbx_seq_one_letter_code
_entity_poly.pdbx_strand_id
1 'polypeptide(L)'
;MKPDCGYDIQKIWMREVANTPFAAPPLIADVNGDGKLNIVAAPFSESITVLDAQTGQHMPDSLWPVQNLHSSIYASPLQYDADGDGMLDLLFCTSSGELFFYTSNGTRMKKYHQLPSSYVLKTWYQKVVIASTDNIANYVKAEVSSGVKSAYVPVSPHVLATPIIADLNRDGRREEIVIPVSYFYDEDEYRASEHFNIEKKNISITELEKYLVGGIVYLNLTSMQIMNTIFLELSQLTANFPAYILFSPTVIDLDSNDSHLETVTGTSSGKLYVIEANGIIRTGFPIPFDTLHGQLTIGDVNSDGMLEIIAIDTGGNIACLDRLGKTLWESEISGNSSPGTRLADINGDDHVEILVTTDVGDIYVLHGNNGSVFSGYPLHLNSPIHANILLSLIHDDTKALFFTLTEDGNMYILGPDTECSSHFNIGETSLVQTLSHDLVPQTNNMELLAATRDGTLICLSLSQNFMDDNEDYAMDIAKLTVLPSETKTPNDFTYLLHKPSIEVNSHTKEMKDVMGSSFNLEFQIVDPIIYDKTKKYTVHVYYGNNLLATSVYNITGYHSLTVPVWLEPSQGHIVVSMTNHHGQIFEDCFPVRFNKLILHDLQWLLISPFVAMATVLLVIHGFPVKDLLPLTNKDKNR
;
A
#
# COMPACT_ATOMS: atom_id res chain seq x y z
N MET A 1 -9.88 -6.55 36.34
CA MET A 1 -10.11 -7.23 35.06
C MET A 1 -11.21 -6.46 34.36
N LYS A 2 -10.89 -5.87 33.21
CA LYS A 2 -11.91 -5.28 32.33
C LYS A 2 -12.78 -6.42 31.78
N PRO A 3 -14.07 -6.20 31.55
CA PRO A 3 -14.91 -7.19 30.87
C PRO A 3 -14.30 -7.58 29.51
N ASP A 4 -14.49 -8.86 29.17
CA ASP A 4 -14.23 -9.39 27.84
C ASP A 4 -15.09 -8.62 26.83
N CYS A 5 -14.52 -8.19 25.71
CA CYS A 5 -15.24 -7.55 24.62
C CYS A 5 -16.28 -8.49 23.98
N GLY A 6 -16.29 -9.78 24.31
CA GLY A 6 -17.32 -10.73 23.86
C GLY A 6 -17.07 -11.28 22.45
N TYR A 7 -15.85 -11.08 21.93
CA TYR A 7 -15.42 -11.60 20.64
C TYR A 7 -14.57 -12.86 20.80
N ASP A 8 -14.86 -13.86 19.98
CA ASP A 8 -14.04 -15.06 19.87
C ASP A 8 -13.12 -14.96 18.64
N ILE A 9 -11.80 -15.05 18.88
CA ILE A 9 -10.79 -15.10 17.83
C ILE A 9 -10.46 -16.57 17.54
N GLN A 10 -10.63 -16.97 16.29
CA GLN A 10 -10.26 -18.29 15.82
C GLN A 10 -9.20 -18.20 14.73
N LYS A 11 -8.13 -18.98 14.86
CA LYS A 11 -7.13 -19.10 13.81
C LYS A 11 -7.68 -19.97 12.67
N ILE A 12 -7.82 -19.38 11.49
CA ILE A 12 -8.28 -20.08 10.27
C ILE A 12 -7.13 -20.89 9.69
N TRP A 13 -6.01 -20.23 9.42
CA TRP A 13 -4.81 -20.85 8.89
C TRP A 13 -3.55 -20.08 9.32
N MET A 14 -2.41 -20.75 9.19
CA MET A 14 -1.09 -20.19 9.44
C MET A 14 -0.12 -20.72 8.39
N ARG A 15 0.74 -19.85 7.88
CA ARG A 15 1.72 -20.18 6.84
C ARG A 15 3.04 -19.50 7.15
N GLU A 16 4.08 -20.29 7.39
CA GLU A 16 5.46 -19.82 7.37
C GLU A 16 5.85 -19.50 5.91
N VAL A 17 6.18 -18.24 5.64
CA VAL A 17 6.54 -17.76 4.29
C VAL A 17 8.04 -17.56 4.15
N ALA A 18 8.68 -17.11 5.22
CA ALA A 18 10.13 -16.93 5.32
C ALA A 18 10.58 -17.09 6.77
N ASN A 19 11.89 -16.98 7.00
CA ASN A 19 12.52 -17.00 8.32
C ASN A 19 13.05 -15.60 8.70
N THR A 20 12.38 -14.56 8.19
CA THR A 20 12.78 -13.16 8.26
C THR A 20 11.54 -12.29 8.44
N PRO A 21 11.63 -11.16 9.15
CA PRO A 21 10.48 -10.32 9.46
C PRO A 21 9.84 -9.71 8.22
N PHE A 22 8.56 -9.36 8.33
CA PHE A 22 7.95 -8.37 7.46
C PHE A 22 8.38 -6.97 7.91
N ALA A 23 9.04 -6.22 7.02
CA ALA A 23 9.42 -4.82 7.26
C ALA A 23 8.32 -3.83 6.84
N ALA A 24 7.40 -4.26 5.97
CA ALA A 24 6.20 -3.53 5.57
C ALA A 24 5.02 -4.49 5.40
N PRO A 25 3.76 -4.01 5.51
CA PRO A 25 2.59 -4.86 5.41
C PRO A 25 2.49 -5.58 4.05
N PRO A 26 1.96 -6.82 4.01
CA PRO A 26 1.66 -7.52 2.75
C PRO A 26 0.53 -6.82 1.98
N LEU A 27 0.43 -7.08 0.67
CA LEU A 27 -0.65 -6.55 -0.16
C LEU A 27 -1.78 -7.59 -0.30
N ILE A 28 -3.01 -7.19 0.01
CA ILE A 28 -4.21 -7.99 -0.22
C ILE A 28 -4.93 -7.45 -1.47
N ALA A 29 -4.98 -8.25 -2.53
CA ALA A 29 -5.62 -7.86 -3.79
C ALA A 29 -6.03 -9.09 -4.62
N ASP A 30 -6.98 -8.91 -5.54
CA ASP A 30 -7.20 -9.88 -6.61
C ASP A 30 -6.07 -9.72 -7.63
N VAL A 31 -5.17 -10.70 -7.70
CA VAL A 31 -3.95 -10.62 -8.52
C VAL A 31 -4.19 -11.18 -9.92
N ASN A 32 -5.04 -12.20 -10.07
CA ASN A 32 -5.30 -12.88 -11.34
C ASN A 32 -6.64 -12.50 -12.00
N GLY A 33 -7.42 -11.63 -11.35
CA GLY A 33 -8.70 -11.12 -11.82
C GLY A 33 -9.81 -12.17 -11.80
N ASP A 34 -9.76 -13.14 -10.88
CA ASP A 34 -10.77 -14.20 -10.75
C ASP A 34 -11.94 -13.85 -9.81
N GLY A 35 -11.83 -12.73 -9.10
CA GLY A 35 -12.76 -12.23 -8.10
C GLY A 35 -12.48 -12.70 -6.69
N LYS A 36 -11.36 -13.41 -6.45
CA LYS A 36 -10.91 -13.83 -5.13
C LYS A 36 -9.65 -13.08 -4.75
N LEU A 37 -9.50 -12.83 -3.46
CA LEU A 37 -8.33 -12.14 -2.95
C LEU A 37 -7.14 -13.07 -2.80
N ASN A 38 -5.97 -12.49 -3.00
CA ASN A 38 -4.69 -13.10 -2.77
C ASN A 38 -3.87 -12.23 -1.81
N ILE A 39 -2.88 -12.84 -1.18
CA ILE A 39 -1.93 -12.17 -0.28
C ILE A 39 -0.56 -12.20 -0.96
N VAL A 40 -0.08 -11.03 -1.36
CA VAL A 40 1.27 -10.84 -1.88
C VAL A 40 2.18 -10.55 -0.70
N ALA A 41 3.08 -11.49 -0.41
CA ALA A 41 3.97 -11.45 0.73
C ALA A 41 5.42 -11.23 0.27
N ALA A 42 6.01 -10.14 0.74
CA ALA A 42 7.40 -9.78 0.56
C ALA A 42 8.06 -9.57 1.93
N PRO A 43 8.41 -10.64 2.65
CA PRO A 43 9.21 -10.52 3.86
C PRO A 43 10.60 -9.96 3.52
N PHE A 44 11.38 -9.58 4.54
CA PHE A 44 12.74 -9.07 4.41
C PHE A 44 13.72 -10.18 4.01
N SER A 45 13.54 -10.73 2.80
CA SER A 45 14.31 -11.80 2.21
C SER A 45 14.39 -11.63 0.69
N GLU A 46 15.14 -12.53 0.05
CA GLU A 46 15.26 -12.61 -1.41
C GLU A 46 14.12 -13.41 -2.08
N SER A 47 13.08 -13.74 -1.31
CA SER A 47 11.93 -14.53 -1.76
C SER A 47 10.62 -13.78 -1.63
N ILE A 48 9.81 -13.84 -2.68
CA ILE A 48 8.46 -13.28 -2.71
C ILE A 48 7.45 -14.36 -3.07
N THR A 49 6.24 -14.26 -2.54
CA THR A 49 5.18 -15.22 -2.83
C THR A 49 3.80 -14.60 -2.90
N VAL A 50 2.89 -15.28 -3.58
CA VAL A 50 1.48 -14.95 -3.62
C VAL A 50 0.70 -16.16 -3.13
N LEU A 51 -0.14 -15.94 -2.12
CA LEU A 51 -0.98 -16.95 -1.51
C LEU A 51 -2.45 -16.69 -1.82
N ASP A 52 -3.23 -17.75 -1.98
CA ASP A 52 -4.68 -17.69 -1.91
C ASP A 52 -5.11 -17.25 -0.50
N ALA A 53 -5.88 -16.16 -0.40
CA ALA A 53 -6.24 -15.55 0.88
C ALA A 53 -7.13 -16.47 1.74
N GLN A 54 -7.97 -17.27 1.09
CA GLN A 54 -8.91 -18.15 1.77
C GLN A 54 -8.19 -19.33 2.46
N THR A 55 -7.17 -19.89 1.81
CA THR A 55 -6.53 -21.14 2.24
C THR A 55 -5.11 -20.96 2.79
N GLY A 56 -4.46 -19.81 2.55
CA GLY A 56 -3.06 -19.58 2.89
C GLY A 56 -2.08 -20.50 2.13
N GLN A 57 -2.52 -21.07 1.00
CA GLN A 57 -1.69 -21.89 0.11
C GLN A 57 -1.18 -21.06 -1.06
N HIS A 58 -0.07 -21.47 -1.67
CA HIS A 58 0.41 -20.84 -2.90
C HIS A 58 -0.64 -20.93 -4.01
N MET A 59 -0.69 -19.90 -4.85
CA MET A 59 -1.60 -19.90 -5.99
C MET A 59 -1.36 -21.14 -6.90
N PRO A 60 -2.41 -21.90 -7.26
CA PRO A 60 -2.28 -23.05 -8.14
C PRO A 60 -1.83 -22.60 -9.54
N ASP A 61 -1.14 -23.49 -10.25
CA ASP A 61 -0.70 -23.28 -11.63
C ASP A 61 0.12 -21.97 -11.84
N SER A 62 0.85 -21.54 -10.82
CA SER A 62 1.69 -20.34 -10.83
C SER A 62 3.18 -20.66 -10.62
N LEU A 63 4.04 -19.68 -10.85
CA LEU A 63 5.48 -19.74 -10.59
C LEU A 63 5.83 -19.31 -9.15
N TRP A 64 4.84 -19.00 -8.31
CA TRP A 64 5.06 -18.61 -6.92
C TRP A 64 5.39 -19.85 -6.05
N PRO A 65 6.27 -19.73 -5.04
CA PRO A 65 7.12 -18.58 -4.70
C PRO A 65 8.30 -18.39 -5.67
N VAL A 66 8.76 -17.14 -5.79
CA VAL A 66 9.94 -16.80 -6.59
C VAL A 66 11.11 -16.45 -5.65
N GLN A 67 12.30 -16.99 -5.93
CA GLN A 67 13.53 -16.84 -5.13
C GLN A 67 14.70 -16.38 -6.01
N ASN A 68 14.57 -15.21 -6.65
CA ASN A 68 15.54 -14.74 -7.65
C ASN A 68 15.92 -13.27 -7.46
N LEU A 69 15.72 -12.73 -6.25
CA LEU A 69 16.09 -11.35 -5.94
C LEU A 69 17.58 -11.29 -5.59
N HIS A 70 18.24 -10.23 -6.02
CA HIS A 70 19.64 -9.96 -5.67
C HIS A 70 19.78 -9.16 -4.37
N SER A 71 18.66 -8.70 -3.82
CA SER A 71 18.57 -7.78 -2.70
C SER A 71 17.21 -7.97 -2.01
N SER A 72 17.18 -7.70 -0.70
CA SER A 72 15.98 -7.80 0.12
C SER A 72 14.94 -6.72 -0.22
N ILE A 73 13.72 -6.84 0.30
CA ILE A 73 12.65 -5.86 0.13
C ILE A 73 12.26 -5.28 1.50
N TYR A 74 12.30 -3.95 1.63
CA TYR A 74 11.75 -3.22 2.79
C TYR A 74 10.33 -2.72 2.54
N ALA A 75 9.99 -2.43 1.28
CA ALA A 75 8.74 -1.80 0.90
C ALA A 75 7.59 -2.80 0.75
N SER A 76 6.35 -2.36 1.00
CA SER A 76 5.17 -3.14 0.63
C SER A 76 5.11 -3.35 -0.89
N PRO A 77 4.59 -4.49 -1.35
CA PRO A 77 4.25 -4.68 -2.76
C PRO A 77 3.20 -3.65 -3.21
N LEU A 78 3.33 -3.16 -4.45
CA LEU A 78 2.40 -2.23 -5.09
C LEU A 78 1.78 -2.88 -6.32
N GLN A 79 0.70 -2.28 -6.84
CA GLN A 79 0.04 -2.72 -8.07
C GLN A 79 0.08 -1.61 -9.13
N TYR A 80 0.43 -1.98 -10.36
CA TYR A 80 0.48 -1.07 -11.51
C TYR A 80 0.38 -1.87 -12.82
N ASP A 81 -0.48 -1.43 -13.76
CA ASP A 81 -0.57 -2.02 -15.10
C ASP A 81 0.67 -1.62 -15.93
N ALA A 82 1.66 -2.51 -15.99
CA ALA A 82 2.98 -2.16 -16.49
C ALA A 82 3.12 -2.39 -18.00
N ASP A 83 2.32 -3.28 -18.58
CA ASP A 83 2.29 -3.61 -20.02
C ASP A 83 1.04 -3.10 -20.77
N GLY A 84 0.06 -2.55 -20.07
CA GLY A 84 -1.13 -1.91 -20.65
C GLY A 84 -2.22 -2.91 -21.04
N ASP A 85 -2.19 -4.15 -20.54
CA ASP A 85 -3.20 -5.17 -20.85
C ASP A 85 -4.50 -5.03 -20.00
N GLY A 86 -4.45 -4.17 -18.98
CA GLY A 86 -5.53 -3.87 -18.06
C GLY A 86 -5.51 -4.70 -16.78
N MET A 87 -4.71 -5.76 -16.69
CA MET A 87 -4.39 -6.42 -15.43
C MET A 87 -3.40 -5.55 -14.65
N LEU A 88 -3.50 -5.58 -13.31
CA LEU A 88 -2.56 -4.86 -12.47
C LEU A 88 -1.41 -5.81 -12.15
N ASP A 89 -0.20 -5.46 -12.59
CA ASP A 89 1.01 -6.21 -12.28
C ASP A 89 1.53 -5.87 -10.89
N LEU A 90 2.29 -6.80 -10.30
CA LEU A 90 2.93 -6.60 -9.01
C LEU A 90 4.24 -5.84 -9.18
N LEU A 91 4.32 -4.65 -8.60
CA LEU A 91 5.51 -3.82 -8.53
C LEU A 91 6.20 -4.02 -7.17
N PHE A 92 7.51 -4.30 -7.22
CA PHE A 92 8.36 -4.36 -6.04
C PHE A 92 9.53 -3.39 -6.18
N CYS A 93 10.00 -2.89 -5.04
CA CYS A 93 11.21 -2.08 -4.93
C CYS A 93 12.17 -2.76 -3.95
N THR A 94 13.38 -3.10 -4.41
CA THR A 94 14.42 -3.67 -3.54
C THR A 94 15.02 -2.61 -2.62
N SER A 95 15.66 -3.09 -1.56
CA SER A 95 16.47 -2.27 -0.67
C SER A 95 17.63 -1.59 -1.40
N SER A 96 18.13 -2.15 -2.50
CA SER A 96 19.17 -1.57 -3.36
C SER A 96 18.65 -0.61 -4.46
N GLY A 97 17.35 -0.29 -4.46
CA GLY A 97 16.74 0.65 -5.41
C GLY A 97 16.49 0.11 -6.81
N GLU A 98 16.30 -1.21 -6.97
CA GLU A 98 15.78 -1.82 -8.19
C GLU A 98 14.25 -1.88 -8.14
N LEU A 99 13.59 -1.31 -9.14
CA LEU A 99 12.15 -1.41 -9.37
C LEU A 99 11.90 -2.44 -10.48
N PHE A 100 11.08 -3.45 -10.21
CA PHE A 100 10.74 -4.48 -11.18
C PHE A 100 9.29 -4.95 -11.02
N PHE A 101 8.79 -5.58 -12.08
CA PHE A 101 7.40 -6.02 -12.16
C PHE A 101 7.29 -7.53 -12.35
N TYR A 102 6.23 -8.10 -11.78
CA TYR A 102 5.82 -9.49 -11.96
C TYR A 102 4.37 -9.54 -12.42
N THR A 103 4.11 -10.37 -13.42
CA THR A 103 2.75 -10.72 -13.81
C THR A 103 2.08 -11.56 -12.72
N SER A 104 0.75 -11.67 -12.78
CA SER A 104 -0.05 -12.42 -11.81
C SER A 104 0.39 -13.88 -11.58
N ASN A 105 0.91 -14.53 -12.62
CA ASN A 105 1.41 -15.91 -12.56
C ASN A 105 2.85 -16.06 -12.02
N GLY A 106 3.52 -14.96 -11.63
CA GLY A 106 4.90 -15.00 -11.12
C GLY A 106 5.98 -14.93 -12.19
N THR A 107 5.68 -14.46 -13.41
CA THR A 107 6.71 -14.22 -14.43
C THR A 107 7.31 -12.82 -14.27
N ARG A 108 8.65 -12.75 -14.15
CA ARG A 108 9.37 -11.46 -14.11
C ARG A 108 9.26 -10.76 -15.46
N MET A 109 8.78 -9.52 -15.46
CA MET A 109 8.68 -8.70 -16.67
C MET A 109 10.05 -8.14 -17.06
N LYS A 110 10.21 -7.80 -18.35
CA LYS A 110 11.43 -7.15 -18.85
C LYS A 110 11.55 -5.67 -18.46
N LYS A 111 10.44 -5.06 -18.03
CA LYS A 111 10.39 -3.68 -17.58
C LYS A 111 10.96 -3.63 -16.16
N TYR A 112 12.02 -2.84 -15.98
CA TYR A 112 12.64 -2.59 -14.69
C TYR A 112 13.38 -1.26 -14.73
N HIS A 113 13.73 -0.71 -13.57
CA HIS A 113 14.57 0.47 -13.46
C HIS A 113 15.46 0.36 -12.23
N GLN A 114 16.76 0.59 -12.42
CA GLN A 114 17.71 0.73 -11.32
C GLN A 114 17.90 2.21 -11.04
N LEU A 115 17.64 2.62 -9.80
CA LEU A 115 17.88 4.00 -9.38
C LEU A 115 19.37 4.35 -9.55
N PRO A 116 19.70 5.55 -10.07
CA PRO A 116 21.07 5.98 -10.27
C PRO A 116 21.72 6.33 -8.94
N SER A 117 23.03 6.11 -8.84
CA SER A 117 23.83 6.61 -7.71
C SER A 117 23.83 8.14 -7.65
N SER A 118 23.91 8.68 -6.44
CA SER A 118 24.26 10.10 -6.23
C SER A 118 25.77 10.29 -6.24
N TYR A 119 26.26 11.50 -6.48
CA TYR A 119 27.68 11.82 -6.47
C TYR A 119 27.99 12.83 -5.38
N VAL A 120 28.84 12.46 -4.43
CA VAL A 120 29.20 13.29 -3.28
C VAL A 120 30.68 13.72 -3.32
N LEU A 121 30.96 14.99 -3.03
CA LEU A 121 32.31 15.54 -3.00
C LEU A 121 33.17 14.89 -1.92
N LYS A 122 34.37 14.39 -2.27
CA LYS A 122 35.28 13.66 -1.35
C LYS A 122 35.69 14.39 -0.09
N THR A 123 35.64 15.72 -0.09
CA THR A 123 36.16 16.58 1.00
C THR A 123 35.05 17.29 1.78
N TRP A 124 33.78 16.92 1.56
CA TRP A 124 32.63 17.60 2.15
C TRP A 124 32.71 17.64 3.69
N TYR A 125 33.06 16.51 4.31
CA TYR A 125 33.11 16.30 5.76
C TYR A 125 34.23 17.07 6.47
N GLN A 126 35.15 17.69 5.72
CA GLN A 126 36.18 18.55 6.31
C GLN A 126 35.62 19.92 6.74
N LYS A 127 34.47 20.31 6.17
CA LYS A 127 33.85 21.63 6.40
C LYS A 127 32.66 21.56 7.34
N VAL A 128 31.86 20.49 7.23
CA VAL A 128 30.59 20.33 7.95
C VAL A 128 30.37 18.86 8.31
N VAL A 129 29.64 18.60 9.40
CA VAL A 129 29.22 17.24 9.80
C VAL A 129 27.90 16.86 9.13
N ILE A 130 27.00 17.83 8.96
CA ILE A 130 25.74 17.73 8.23
C ILE A 130 25.66 18.94 7.30
N ALA A 131 25.38 18.73 6.02
CA ALA A 131 25.06 19.79 5.08
C ALA A 131 23.54 19.87 4.92
N SER A 132 22.98 21.01 5.34
CA SER A 132 21.56 21.33 5.17
C SER A 132 21.19 21.52 3.70
N THR A 133 19.90 21.53 3.42
CA THR A 133 19.35 21.61 2.07
C THR A 133 19.80 22.84 1.29
N ASP A 134 19.98 23.99 1.94
CA ASP A 134 20.48 25.20 1.28
C ASP A 134 21.89 25.04 0.70
N ASN A 135 22.71 24.18 1.32
CA ASN A 135 24.12 24.02 1.00
C ASN A 135 24.44 22.67 0.34
N ILE A 136 23.51 21.71 0.36
CA ILE A 136 23.74 20.34 -0.12
C ILE A 136 24.13 20.31 -1.60
N ALA A 137 23.58 21.22 -2.41
CA ALA A 137 23.88 21.32 -3.84
C ALA A 137 25.36 21.65 -4.13
N ASN A 138 26.12 22.14 -3.14
CA ASN A 138 27.56 22.35 -3.25
C ASN A 138 28.38 21.04 -3.15
N TYR A 139 27.79 20.00 -2.58
CA TYR A 139 28.46 18.74 -2.25
C TYR A 139 27.89 17.54 -2.99
N VAL A 140 26.58 17.54 -3.27
CA VAL A 140 25.85 16.42 -3.89
C VAL A 140 25.36 16.81 -5.28
N LYS A 141 25.53 15.90 -6.25
CA LYS A 141 25.03 16.03 -7.62
C LYS A 141 24.39 14.73 -8.07
N ALA A 142 23.33 14.81 -8.87
CA ALA A 142 22.74 13.64 -9.54
C ALA A 142 23.65 13.12 -10.65
N GLU A 143 24.31 14.03 -11.38
CA GLU A 143 25.27 13.68 -12.43
C GLU A 143 26.50 14.59 -12.37
N VAL A 144 27.66 14.05 -12.77
CA VAL A 144 28.93 14.78 -12.79
C VAL A 144 29.61 14.64 -14.14
N SER A 145 30.00 15.77 -14.73
CA SER A 145 30.76 15.81 -15.98
C SER A 145 32.13 15.12 -15.86
N SER A 146 32.61 14.53 -16.95
CA SER A 146 33.84 13.73 -16.98
C SER A 146 35.08 14.46 -16.42
N GLY A 147 35.18 15.78 -16.61
CA GLY A 147 36.32 16.59 -16.16
C GLY A 147 36.45 16.76 -14.64
N VAL A 148 35.37 16.59 -13.88
CA VAL A 148 35.35 16.81 -12.41
C VAL A 148 35.03 15.50 -11.65
N LYS A 149 34.79 14.39 -12.36
CA LYS A 149 34.40 13.09 -11.80
C LYS A 149 35.40 12.55 -10.75
N SER A 150 36.67 12.92 -10.83
CA SER A 150 37.70 12.50 -9.85
C SER A 150 37.51 13.09 -8.45
N ALA A 151 36.82 14.23 -8.34
CA ALA A 151 36.56 14.92 -7.06
C ALA A 151 35.35 14.34 -6.31
N TYR A 152 34.48 13.60 -7.01
CA TYR A 152 33.25 13.03 -6.46
C TYR A 152 33.37 11.51 -6.29
N VAL A 153 32.51 10.98 -5.43
CA VAL A 153 32.37 9.55 -5.13
C VAL A 153 30.92 9.16 -5.39
N PRO A 154 30.65 8.09 -6.16
CA PRO A 154 29.28 7.62 -6.39
C PRO A 154 28.78 6.83 -5.17
N VAL A 155 27.62 7.18 -4.66
CA VAL A 155 26.97 6.58 -3.48
C VAL A 155 25.69 5.88 -3.91
N SER A 156 25.50 4.62 -3.50
CA SER A 156 24.40 3.78 -3.97
C SER A 156 23.07 4.15 -3.33
N PRO A 157 21.96 4.11 -4.08
CA PRO A 157 20.63 4.34 -3.53
C PRO A 157 20.17 3.14 -2.70
N HIS A 158 19.41 3.41 -1.64
CA HIS A 158 18.69 2.40 -0.89
C HIS A 158 17.27 2.86 -0.60
N VAL A 159 16.30 1.96 -0.73
CA VAL A 159 14.88 2.25 -0.48
C VAL A 159 14.45 1.47 0.76
N LEU A 160 14.19 2.21 1.84
CA LEU A 160 13.93 1.66 3.18
C LEU A 160 12.47 1.79 3.61
N ALA A 161 11.62 2.33 2.74
CA ALA A 161 10.20 2.54 2.99
C ALA A 161 9.38 2.40 1.71
N THR A 162 8.06 2.28 1.86
CA THR A 162 7.15 2.05 0.73
C THR A 162 7.04 3.31 -0.14
N PRO A 163 7.32 3.23 -1.45
CA PRO A 163 7.05 4.33 -2.39
C PRO A 163 5.55 4.56 -2.59
N ILE A 164 5.17 5.75 -3.08
CA ILE A 164 3.76 6.11 -3.31
C ILE A 164 3.51 6.39 -4.78
N ILE A 165 2.43 5.83 -5.32
CA ILE A 165 1.96 6.11 -6.69
C ILE A 165 0.83 7.14 -6.63
N ALA A 166 0.99 8.25 -7.34
CA ALA A 166 0.02 9.33 -7.43
C ALA A 166 0.04 9.96 -8.83
N ASP A 167 -1.03 10.68 -9.18
CA ASP A 167 -1.07 11.52 -10.37
C ASP A 167 -0.50 12.90 -9.99
N LEU A 168 0.82 13.06 -10.12
CA LEU A 168 1.52 14.29 -9.72
C LEU A 168 1.41 15.37 -10.80
N ASN A 169 1.31 14.95 -12.06
CA ASN A 169 1.29 15.85 -13.21
C ASN A 169 -0.15 16.28 -13.60
N ARG A 170 -1.17 15.63 -13.02
CA ARG A 170 -2.60 15.87 -13.21
C ARG A 170 -3.10 15.64 -14.63
N ASP A 171 -2.53 14.65 -15.31
CA ASP A 171 -2.99 14.19 -16.61
C ASP A 171 -4.13 13.16 -16.52
N GLY A 172 -4.53 12.81 -15.29
CA GLY A 172 -5.57 11.83 -15.00
C GLY A 172 -5.06 10.40 -15.13
N ARG A 173 -3.74 10.15 -15.04
CA ARG A 173 -3.12 8.82 -14.98
C ARG A 173 -2.26 8.72 -13.73
N ARG A 174 -2.39 7.60 -13.02
CA ARG A 174 -1.60 7.35 -11.81
C ARG A 174 -0.31 6.62 -12.16
N GLU A 175 0.58 7.33 -12.85
CA GLU A 175 1.85 6.77 -13.36
C GLU A 175 3.10 7.38 -12.73
N GLU A 176 2.98 8.35 -11.82
CA GLU A 176 4.13 8.85 -11.08
C GLU A 176 4.31 8.14 -9.75
N ILE A 177 5.55 7.73 -9.47
CA ILE A 177 5.96 7.14 -8.20
C ILE A 177 6.93 8.08 -7.47
N VAL A 178 6.63 8.34 -6.20
CA VAL A 178 7.48 9.08 -5.25
C VAL A 178 8.23 8.06 -4.40
N ILE A 179 9.56 8.04 -4.55
CA ILE A 179 10.42 7.04 -3.94
C ILE A 179 11.28 7.70 -2.85
N PRO A 180 11.14 7.31 -1.57
CA PRO A 180 12.08 7.70 -0.52
C PRO A 180 13.41 6.99 -0.70
N VAL A 181 14.51 7.74 -0.81
CA VAL A 181 15.85 7.17 -1.09
C VAL A 181 16.86 7.65 -0.07
N SER A 182 17.57 6.70 0.53
CA SER A 182 18.77 6.93 1.33
C SER A 182 20.00 6.46 0.55
N TYR A 183 20.89 7.36 0.16
CA TYR A 183 22.14 7.01 -0.51
C TYR A 183 23.25 6.79 0.50
N PHE A 184 23.73 5.55 0.64
CA PHE A 184 24.86 5.22 1.50
C PHE A 184 25.64 4.01 0.96
N TYR A 185 26.54 3.46 1.78
CA TYR A 185 27.23 2.21 1.49
C TYR A 185 26.83 1.14 2.51
N ASP A 186 26.12 0.10 2.07
CA ASP A 186 25.73 -1.03 2.93
C ASP A 186 26.82 -2.12 2.95
N GLU A 187 27.46 -2.31 4.11
CA GLU A 187 28.54 -3.30 4.25
C GLU A 187 28.15 -4.71 3.83
N ASP A 188 26.92 -5.16 4.11
CA ASP A 188 26.52 -6.54 3.86
C ASP A 188 26.30 -6.79 2.36
N GLU A 189 25.70 -5.84 1.65
CA GLU A 189 25.57 -5.88 0.18
C GLU A 189 26.95 -5.81 -0.52
N TYR A 190 27.86 -4.99 0.00
CA TYR A 190 29.22 -4.87 -0.54
C TYR A 190 30.13 -6.06 -0.22
N ARG A 191 29.84 -6.82 0.84
CA ARG A 191 30.54 -8.08 1.15
C ARG A 191 30.01 -9.26 0.32
N ALA A 192 28.70 -9.29 0.05
CA ALA A 192 28.04 -10.37 -0.70
C ALA A 192 28.25 -10.28 -2.22
N SER A 193 28.39 -9.08 -2.77
CA SER A 193 28.74 -8.90 -4.19
C SER A 193 30.19 -9.34 -4.44
N GLU A 194 30.37 -10.62 -4.80
CA GLU A 194 31.64 -11.16 -5.27
C GLU A 194 32.22 -10.20 -6.35
N HIS A 195 33.30 -9.48 -6.01
CA HIS A 195 34.08 -8.58 -6.89
C HIS A 195 33.86 -7.06 -6.83
N PHE A 196 33.35 -6.45 -5.75
CA PHE A 196 33.78 -5.06 -5.47
C PHE A 196 35.11 -5.06 -4.70
N ASN A 197 36.21 -5.01 -5.44
CA ASN A 197 37.55 -4.79 -4.89
C ASN A 197 37.59 -3.45 -4.12
N ILE A 198 37.28 -3.46 -2.83
CA ILE A 198 37.60 -2.37 -1.89
C ILE A 198 39.11 -2.03 -2.04
N GLU A 199 39.94 -3.03 -2.34
CA GLU A 199 41.37 -2.91 -2.67
C GLU A 199 41.69 -2.14 -3.98
N LYS A 200 40.79 -2.06 -4.98
CA LYS A 200 41.03 -1.33 -6.24
C LYS A 200 40.65 0.15 -6.17
N LYS A 201 39.84 0.56 -5.18
CA LYS A 201 39.42 1.96 -5.01
C LYS A 201 40.16 2.72 -3.91
N ASN A 202 40.99 2.05 -3.08
CA ASN A 202 41.72 2.67 -1.96
C ASN A 202 40.81 3.49 -1.02
N ILE A 203 39.61 3.00 -0.71
CA ILE A 203 38.68 3.67 0.24
C ILE A 203 38.52 2.74 1.44
N SER A 204 38.79 3.24 2.66
CA SER A 204 38.59 2.44 3.88
C SER A 204 37.12 2.42 4.30
N ILE A 205 36.71 1.42 5.08
CA ILE A 205 35.35 1.32 5.65
C ILE A 205 34.95 2.60 6.40
N THR A 206 35.87 3.12 7.22
CA THR A 206 35.69 4.40 7.95
C THR A 206 35.54 5.63 7.04
N GLU A 207 35.91 5.53 5.78
CA GLU A 207 35.62 6.57 4.79
C GLU A 207 34.25 6.41 4.16
N LEU A 208 33.73 5.18 4.02
CA LEU A 208 32.38 4.91 3.49
C LEU A 208 31.28 5.43 4.43
N GLU A 209 31.50 5.31 5.74
CA GLU A 209 30.60 5.83 6.79
C GLU A 209 30.42 7.36 6.74
N LYS A 210 31.21 8.07 5.93
CA LYS A 210 31.11 9.53 5.76
C LYS A 210 30.15 9.92 4.66
N TYR A 211 29.32 9.03 4.13
CA TYR A 211 28.45 9.34 2.99
C TYR A 211 27.05 8.79 3.22
N LEU A 212 26.16 9.63 3.76
CA LEU A 212 24.73 9.38 3.80
C LEU A 212 24.01 10.59 3.21
N VAL A 213 23.20 10.37 2.17
CA VAL A 213 22.33 11.41 1.60
C VAL A 213 20.88 10.95 1.68
N GLY A 214 20.02 11.71 2.34
CA GLY A 214 18.57 11.53 2.27
C GLY A 214 17.99 12.30 1.07
N GLY A 215 17.03 11.70 0.36
CA GLY A 215 16.38 12.34 -0.78
C GLY A 215 15.10 11.67 -1.23
N ILE A 216 14.42 12.32 -2.18
CA ILE A 216 13.20 11.83 -2.85
C ILE A 216 13.45 11.77 -4.36
N VAL A 217 13.08 10.65 -4.98
CA VAL A 217 13.12 10.47 -6.45
C VAL A 217 11.70 10.38 -6.99
N TYR A 218 11.42 11.15 -8.04
CA TYR A 218 10.17 11.10 -8.79
C TYR A 218 10.42 10.38 -10.10
N LEU A 219 9.69 9.31 -10.37
CA LEU A 219 9.83 8.49 -11.57
C LEU A 219 8.46 8.26 -12.20
N ASN A 220 8.39 8.30 -13.53
CA ASN A 220 7.19 7.94 -14.27
C ASN A 220 7.26 6.45 -14.65
N LEU A 221 6.31 5.65 -14.16
CA LEU A 221 6.24 4.19 -14.32
C LEU A 221 5.88 3.75 -15.74
N THR A 222 5.22 4.60 -16.55
CA THR A 222 4.96 4.29 -17.96
C THR A 222 6.25 4.35 -18.78
N SER A 223 6.98 5.46 -18.68
CA SER A 223 8.20 5.73 -19.43
C SER A 223 9.48 5.16 -18.78
N MET A 224 9.42 4.81 -17.49
CA MET A 224 10.56 4.48 -16.61
C MET A 224 11.62 5.59 -16.56
N GLN A 225 11.23 6.85 -16.77
CA GLN A 225 12.12 8.00 -16.71
C GLN A 225 12.03 8.71 -15.36
N ILE A 226 13.19 9.13 -14.84
CA ILE A 226 13.27 9.98 -13.67
C ILE A 226 12.84 11.38 -14.07
N MET A 227 11.80 11.88 -13.41
CA MET A 227 11.29 13.24 -13.60
C MET A 227 12.11 14.24 -12.80
N ASN A 228 12.43 13.89 -11.55
CA ASN A 228 13.20 14.75 -10.66
C ASN A 228 13.89 13.94 -9.55
N THR A 229 14.96 14.50 -8.98
CA THR A 229 15.64 13.95 -7.80
C THR A 229 15.99 15.11 -6.87
N ILE A 230 15.48 15.05 -5.65
CA ILE A 230 15.65 16.09 -4.64
C ILE A 230 16.48 15.52 -3.50
N PHE A 231 17.67 16.07 -3.30
CA PHE A 231 18.51 15.75 -2.15
C PHE A 231 18.16 16.68 -1.00
N LEU A 232 17.84 16.12 0.16
CA LEU A 232 17.35 16.86 1.32
C LEU A 232 18.49 17.20 2.28
N GLU A 233 19.24 16.18 2.72
CA GLU A 233 20.34 16.31 3.68
C GLU A 233 21.50 15.38 3.35
N LEU A 234 22.72 15.84 3.66
CA LEU A 234 23.94 15.04 3.60
C LEU A 234 24.54 14.97 5.01
N SER A 235 24.72 13.77 5.55
CA SER A 235 25.31 13.52 6.86
C SER A 235 26.35 12.39 6.81
N GLN A 236 27.05 12.20 7.92
CA GLN A 236 27.83 10.99 8.16
C GLN A 236 26.91 9.93 8.79
N LEU A 237 27.14 8.65 8.54
CA LEU A 237 26.42 7.54 9.19
C LEU A 237 26.74 7.49 10.68
N THR A 238 27.94 7.93 11.08
CA THR A 238 28.41 8.00 12.47
C THR A 238 28.01 9.29 13.18
N ALA A 239 27.25 10.17 12.53
CA ALA A 239 26.69 11.34 13.21
C ALA A 239 25.69 10.89 14.28
N ASN A 240 25.49 11.71 15.33
CA ASN A 240 24.50 11.40 16.37
C ASN A 240 23.09 11.22 15.79
N PHE A 241 22.77 11.97 14.73
CA PHE A 241 21.49 11.96 14.04
C PHE A 241 21.75 11.85 12.52
N PRO A 242 21.96 10.64 11.99
CA PRO A 242 22.16 10.44 10.56
C PRO A 242 20.86 10.75 9.81
N ALA A 243 20.94 11.29 8.59
CA ALA A 243 19.80 11.77 7.81
C ALA A 243 19.27 10.71 6.81
N TYR A 244 18.75 9.59 7.33
CA TYR A 244 18.03 8.60 6.51
C TYR A 244 16.61 9.07 6.20
N ILE A 245 16.06 8.53 5.11
CA ILE A 245 14.62 8.51 4.84
C ILE A 245 14.13 7.10 5.15
N LEU A 246 13.46 6.94 6.29
CA LEU A 246 13.07 5.64 6.85
C LEU A 246 11.57 5.34 6.73
N PHE A 247 10.77 6.33 6.37
CA PHE A 247 9.31 6.21 6.34
C PHE A 247 8.75 6.67 4.99
N SER A 248 7.60 6.10 4.64
CA SER A 248 6.89 6.44 3.42
C SER A 248 6.55 7.94 3.43
N PRO A 249 6.70 8.66 2.31
CA PRO A 249 6.24 10.05 2.24
C PRO A 249 4.71 10.12 2.37
N THR A 250 4.15 11.32 2.39
CA THR A 250 2.70 11.56 2.23
C THR A 250 2.51 12.51 1.06
N VAL A 251 1.68 12.14 0.08
CA VAL A 251 1.48 12.93 -1.15
C VAL A 251 0.05 13.48 -1.17
N ILE A 252 -0.17 14.77 -0.94
CA ILE A 252 -1.51 15.34 -0.69
C ILE A 252 -1.62 16.79 -1.18
N ASP A 253 -2.83 17.30 -1.44
CA ASP A 253 -3.07 18.73 -1.73
C ASP A 253 -3.18 19.48 -0.39
N LEU A 254 -2.04 19.93 0.12
CA LEU A 254 -1.94 20.54 1.46
C LEU A 254 -2.62 21.92 1.50
N ASP A 255 -2.75 22.58 0.35
CA ASP A 255 -3.40 23.89 0.24
C ASP A 255 -4.92 23.80 0.01
N SER A 256 -5.45 22.59 -0.21
CA SER A 256 -6.88 22.32 -0.46
C SER A 256 -7.45 23.18 -1.59
N ASN A 257 -6.64 23.41 -2.63
CA ASN A 257 -6.97 24.33 -3.72
C ASN A 257 -7.15 23.62 -5.07
N ASP A 258 -7.25 22.29 -5.05
CA ASP A 258 -7.34 21.42 -6.21
C ASP A 258 -6.32 21.84 -7.29
N SER A 259 -5.08 22.24 -6.94
CA SER A 259 -4.10 22.74 -7.95
C SER A 259 -2.88 21.85 -8.16
N HIS A 260 -2.21 21.37 -7.10
CA HIS A 260 -1.08 20.45 -7.18
C HIS A 260 -1.02 19.51 -5.95
N LEU A 261 -0.27 18.41 -6.03
CA LEU A 261 -0.01 17.53 -4.88
C LEU A 261 1.39 17.82 -4.35
N GLU A 262 1.49 18.07 -3.05
CA GLU A 262 2.76 18.24 -2.34
C GLU A 262 3.23 16.92 -1.75
N THR A 263 4.55 16.75 -1.66
CA THR A 263 5.17 15.62 -0.97
C THR A 263 5.69 16.06 0.39
N VAL A 264 5.19 15.43 1.45
CA VAL A 264 5.58 15.67 2.84
C VAL A 264 6.40 14.48 3.34
N THR A 265 7.56 14.74 3.95
CA THR A 265 8.46 13.67 4.43
C THR A 265 9.35 14.15 5.58
N GLY A 266 9.78 13.22 6.43
CA GLY A 266 10.70 13.45 7.53
C GLY A 266 12.03 12.73 7.34
N THR A 267 13.12 13.33 7.82
CA THR A 267 14.43 12.67 7.93
C THR A 267 14.66 12.18 9.36
N SER A 268 15.42 11.09 9.52
CA SER A 268 15.84 10.64 10.86
C SER A 268 16.82 11.62 11.54
N SER A 269 17.28 12.68 10.86
CA SER A 269 17.99 13.79 11.50
C SER A 269 17.06 14.81 12.17
N GLY A 270 15.74 14.62 12.08
CA GLY A 270 14.74 15.49 12.68
C GLY A 270 14.36 16.69 11.81
N LYS A 271 14.35 16.55 10.47
CA LYS A 271 13.84 17.60 9.58
C LYS A 271 12.58 17.15 8.88
N LEU A 272 11.53 17.96 9.01
CA LEU A 272 10.28 17.79 8.30
C LEU A 272 10.28 18.69 7.05
N TYR A 273 10.03 18.11 5.88
CA TYR A 273 9.99 18.79 4.59
C TYR A 273 8.58 18.77 4.00
N VAL A 274 8.22 19.87 3.35
CA VAL A 274 7.12 19.94 2.38
C VAL A 274 7.71 20.37 1.04
N ILE A 275 7.48 19.55 0.02
CA ILE A 275 8.02 19.71 -1.33
C ILE A 275 6.85 19.96 -2.27
N GLU A 276 6.87 21.10 -2.95
CA GLU A 276 5.87 21.46 -3.97
C GLU A 276 5.97 20.53 -5.19
N ALA A 277 4.90 20.41 -5.99
CA ALA A 277 4.91 19.57 -7.20
C ALA A 277 6.01 19.90 -8.22
N ASN A 278 6.53 21.14 -8.20
CA ASN A 278 7.66 21.56 -9.05
C ASN A 278 9.04 21.14 -8.49
N GLY A 279 9.07 20.46 -7.34
CA GLY A 279 10.27 20.02 -6.63
C GLY A 279 10.99 21.09 -5.81
N ILE A 280 10.37 22.24 -5.58
CA ILE A 280 10.89 23.28 -4.69
C ILE A 280 10.41 22.99 -3.26
N ILE A 281 11.28 23.18 -2.28
CA ILE A 281 10.88 23.09 -0.87
C ILE A 281 10.06 24.31 -0.49
N ARG A 282 8.90 24.08 0.12
CA ARG A 282 7.96 25.12 0.54
C ARG A 282 8.62 26.11 1.50
N THR A 283 8.26 27.38 1.37
CA THR A 283 8.76 28.43 2.27
C THR A 283 8.32 28.15 3.71
N GLY A 284 9.25 28.21 4.66
CA GLY A 284 9.01 27.84 6.07
C GLY A 284 9.54 26.45 6.44
N PHE A 285 9.86 25.62 5.44
CA PHE A 285 10.44 24.29 5.62
C PHE A 285 11.93 24.28 5.24
N PRO A 286 12.75 23.36 5.80
CA PRO A 286 12.36 22.34 6.76
C PRO A 286 12.16 22.85 8.19
N ILE A 287 11.28 22.17 8.92
CA ILE A 287 11.03 22.43 10.35
C ILE A 287 11.89 21.47 11.17
N PRO A 288 12.66 21.98 12.16
CA PRO A 288 13.47 21.15 13.03
C PRO A 288 12.63 20.49 14.14
N PHE A 289 12.91 19.20 14.35
CA PHE A 289 12.47 18.35 15.44
C PHE A 289 13.67 17.59 16.01
N ASP A 290 13.45 16.80 17.06
CA ASP A 290 14.31 15.65 17.31
C ASP A 290 14.08 14.58 16.23
N THR A 291 14.82 13.46 16.29
CA THR A 291 14.73 12.37 15.31
C THR A 291 13.26 12.01 15.02
N LEU A 292 12.86 12.08 13.75
CA LEU A 292 11.52 11.68 13.31
C LEU A 292 11.54 10.20 12.94
N HIS A 293 10.94 9.38 13.80
CA HIS A 293 10.74 7.95 13.58
C HIS A 293 9.24 7.68 13.39
N GLY A 294 8.71 7.89 12.19
CA GLY A 294 7.31 7.58 11.88
C GLY A 294 6.87 8.22 10.56
N GLN A 295 5.84 7.65 9.94
CA GLN A 295 5.18 8.32 8.82
C GLN A 295 4.46 9.58 9.34
N LEU A 296 4.58 10.68 8.60
CA LEU A 296 3.91 11.93 8.93
C LEU A 296 2.44 11.85 8.51
N THR A 297 1.57 12.13 9.47
CA THR A 297 0.12 12.00 9.30
C THR A 297 -0.47 13.36 8.98
N ILE A 298 -1.35 13.42 7.99
CA ILE A 298 -1.95 14.68 7.52
C ILE A 298 -3.46 14.51 7.45
N GLY A 299 -4.18 15.47 8.00
CA GLY A 299 -5.65 15.49 8.05
C GLY A 299 -6.17 16.79 8.65
N ASP A 300 -7.44 17.08 8.43
CA ASP A 300 -8.14 18.17 9.13
C ASP A 300 -8.47 17.68 10.54
N VAL A 301 -7.62 18.04 11.52
CA VAL A 301 -7.72 17.54 12.91
C VAL A 301 -8.49 18.50 13.81
N ASN A 302 -8.67 19.75 13.38
CA ASN A 302 -9.36 20.78 14.13
C ASN A 302 -10.75 21.12 13.53
N SER A 303 -11.12 20.47 12.43
CA SER A 303 -12.37 20.61 11.69
C SER A 303 -12.60 22.02 11.13
N ASP A 304 -11.54 22.72 10.75
CA ASP A 304 -11.60 24.06 10.15
C ASP A 304 -11.62 24.06 8.60
N GLY A 305 -11.52 22.88 7.99
CA GLY A 305 -11.50 22.69 6.53
C GLY A 305 -10.13 22.91 5.89
N MET A 306 -9.07 23.07 6.67
CA MET A 306 -7.68 23.00 6.22
C MET A 306 -7.00 21.75 6.77
N LEU A 307 -5.92 21.32 6.12
CA LEU A 307 -5.14 20.18 6.59
C LEU A 307 -4.03 20.63 7.55
N GLU A 308 -3.87 19.86 8.63
CA GLU A 308 -2.73 19.93 9.55
C GLU A 308 -1.76 18.77 9.36
N ILE A 309 -0.50 19.00 9.74
CA ILE A 309 0.56 18.01 9.74
C ILE A 309 0.83 17.59 11.19
N ILE A 310 0.71 16.30 11.47
CA ILE A 310 1.05 15.69 12.75
C ILE A 310 2.42 15.02 12.65
N ALA A 311 3.33 15.45 13.50
CA ALA A 311 4.67 14.88 13.62
C ALA A 311 4.90 14.39 15.05
N ILE A 312 5.55 13.24 15.17
CA ILE A 312 6.06 12.73 16.44
C ILE A 312 7.55 12.47 16.34
N ASP A 313 8.32 12.96 17.32
CA ASP A 313 9.74 12.68 17.43
C ASP A 313 10.04 11.57 18.46
N THR A 314 11.28 11.06 18.43
CA THR A 314 11.73 10.02 19.36
C THR A 314 11.81 10.46 20.81
N GLY A 315 11.70 11.77 21.08
CA GLY A 315 11.58 12.31 22.44
C GLY A 315 10.19 12.14 23.02
N GLY A 316 9.21 11.69 22.22
CA GLY A 316 7.80 11.60 22.61
C GLY A 316 7.06 12.93 22.47
N ASN A 317 7.65 13.92 21.81
CA ASN A 317 6.97 15.18 21.52
C ASN A 317 6.16 15.06 20.24
N ILE A 318 4.87 15.40 20.34
CA ILE A 318 3.91 15.41 19.26
C ILE A 318 3.58 16.86 18.97
N ALA A 319 3.75 17.27 17.72
CA ALA A 319 3.38 18.60 17.26
C ALA A 319 2.31 18.52 16.18
N CYS A 320 1.31 19.40 16.30
CA CYS A 320 0.36 19.70 15.24
C CYS A 320 0.75 21.03 14.61
N LEU A 321 0.98 21.01 13.31
CA LEU A 321 1.41 22.14 12.52
C LEU A 321 0.36 22.49 11.47
N ASP A 322 0.17 23.79 11.22
CA ASP A 322 -0.57 24.20 10.02
C ASP A 322 0.24 23.95 8.73
N ARG A 323 -0.42 24.10 7.57
CA ARG A 323 0.21 23.99 6.23
C ARG A 323 1.39 24.93 5.95
N LEU A 324 1.59 25.96 6.78
CA LEU A 324 2.71 26.91 6.68
C LEU A 324 3.83 26.58 7.67
N GLY A 325 3.67 25.52 8.47
CA GLY A 325 4.66 25.08 9.45
C GLY A 325 4.55 25.75 10.81
N LYS A 326 3.47 26.48 11.08
CA LYS A 326 3.25 27.08 12.40
C LYS A 326 2.66 26.04 13.34
N THR A 327 3.31 25.84 14.47
CA THR A 327 2.78 25.01 15.57
C THR A 327 1.46 25.56 16.08
N LEU A 328 0.42 24.73 16.03
CA LEU A 328 -0.89 24.99 16.62
C LEU A 328 -0.90 24.56 18.10
N TRP A 329 -0.38 23.37 18.37
CA TRP A 329 -0.17 22.84 19.72
C TRP A 329 0.94 21.78 19.73
N GLU A 330 1.47 21.51 20.92
CA GLU A 330 2.44 20.46 21.22
C GLU A 330 1.95 19.65 22.41
N SER A 331 2.32 18.37 22.47
CA SER A 331 2.01 17.48 23.58
C SER A 331 3.10 16.45 23.76
N GLU A 332 3.40 16.14 25.01
CA GLU A 332 4.44 15.16 25.36
C GLU A 332 3.78 13.86 25.80
N ILE A 333 4.24 12.75 25.23
CA ILE A 333 3.88 11.39 25.64
C ILE A 333 5.09 10.66 26.20
N SER A 334 4.85 9.56 26.91
CA SER A 334 5.95 8.69 27.38
C SER A 334 6.31 7.65 26.34
N GLY A 335 7.59 7.57 25.98
CA GLY A 335 8.12 6.62 25.02
C GLY A 335 8.18 7.18 23.59
N ASN A 336 8.57 6.33 22.65
CA ASN A 336 8.70 6.66 21.24
C ASN A 336 7.64 5.91 20.42
N SER A 337 7.17 6.50 19.32
CA SER A 337 6.27 5.84 18.37
C SER A 337 6.92 5.72 16.99
N SER A 338 7.63 4.62 16.76
CA SER A 338 8.16 4.27 15.44
C SER A 338 7.12 4.17 14.30
N PRO A 339 5.88 3.70 14.52
CA PRO A 339 4.93 3.54 13.41
C PRO A 339 4.21 4.85 13.01
N GLY A 340 4.37 5.93 13.79
CA GLY A 340 3.73 7.22 13.54
C GLY A 340 2.39 7.38 14.27
N THR A 341 1.44 8.08 13.65
CA THR A 341 0.15 8.37 14.29
C THR A 341 -1.04 8.01 13.39
N ARG A 342 -2.19 7.71 13.98
CA ARG A 342 -3.46 7.50 13.27
C ARG A 342 -4.48 8.55 13.65
N LEU A 343 -5.28 8.97 12.68
CA LEU A 343 -6.37 9.91 12.89
C LEU A 343 -7.68 9.13 12.98
N ALA A 344 -8.44 9.29 14.05
CA ALA A 344 -9.72 8.62 14.21
C ALA A 344 -10.71 9.42 15.05
N ASP A 345 -11.96 9.50 14.61
CA ASP A 345 -13.08 9.80 15.53
C ASP A 345 -13.37 8.54 16.36
N ILE A 346 -13.01 8.58 17.64
CA ILE A 346 -13.14 7.42 18.54
C ILE A 346 -14.44 7.44 19.36
N ASN A 347 -15.11 8.58 19.43
CA ASN A 347 -16.26 8.80 20.32
C ASN A 347 -17.57 9.04 19.56
N GLY A 348 -17.52 9.15 18.24
CA GLY A 348 -18.65 9.38 17.33
C GLY A 348 -19.16 10.81 17.33
N ASP A 349 -18.31 11.80 17.64
CA ASP A 349 -18.67 13.22 17.69
C ASP A 349 -18.28 14.02 16.44
N ASP A 350 -17.85 13.33 15.38
CA ASP A 350 -17.37 13.88 14.11
C ASP A 350 -16.09 14.73 14.22
N HIS A 351 -15.40 14.74 15.37
CA HIS A 351 -14.06 15.32 15.52
C HIS A 351 -13.01 14.20 15.56
N VAL A 352 -11.84 14.49 15.00
CA VAL A 352 -10.76 13.52 14.88
C VAL A 352 -9.84 13.60 16.09
N GLU A 353 -9.60 12.45 16.74
CA GLU A 353 -8.52 12.24 17.68
C GLU A 353 -7.25 11.68 17.00
N ILE A 354 -6.13 11.81 17.70
CA ILE A 354 -4.83 11.31 17.29
C ILE A 354 -4.47 10.13 18.19
N LEU A 355 -4.28 8.96 17.58
CA LEU A 355 -3.88 7.72 18.23
C LEU A 355 -2.38 7.50 18.05
N VAL A 356 -1.72 7.14 19.15
CA VAL A 356 -0.28 6.88 19.17
C VAL A 356 0.01 5.63 19.98
N THR A 357 0.78 4.70 19.42
CA THR A 357 1.33 3.54 20.12
C THR A 357 2.78 3.75 20.46
N THR A 358 3.24 3.24 21.60
CA THR A 358 4.61 3.45 22.04
C THR A 358 5.40 2.16 22.26
N ASP A 359 6.71 2.27 22.15
CA ASP A 359 7.69 1.23 22.46
C ASP A 359 7.73 0.84 23.95
N VAL A 360 7.05 1.58 24.83
CA VAL A 360 6.84 1.21 26.23
C VAL A 360 5.52 0.46 26.47
N GLY A 361 4.71 0.28 25.42
CA GLY A 361 3.45 -0.45 25.49
C GLY A 361 2.25 0.39 25.92
N ASP A 362 2.33 1.70 25.72
CA ASP A 362 1.22 2.62 25.96
C ASP A 362 0.50 2.94 24.66
N ILE A 363 -0.83 3.06 24.75
CA ILE A 363 -1.66 3.66 23.71
C ILE A 363 -2.12 5.02 24.23
N TYR A 364 -1.85 6.09 23.48
CA TYR A 364 -2.37 7.42 23.73
C TYR A 364 -3.48 7.76 22.74
N VAL A 365 -4.44 8.54 23.21
CA VAL A 365 -5.43 9.23 22.39
C VAL A 365 -5.38 10.70 22.77
N LEU A 366 -5.24 11.58 21.79
CA LEU A 366 -5.14 13.03 21.97
C LEU A 366 -6.25 13.71 21.18
N HIS A 367 -6.84 14.75 21.74
CA HIS A 367 -7.80 15.58 21.01
C HIS A 367 -7.09 16.31 19.86
N GLY A 368 -7.61 16.19 18.63
CA GLY A 368 -6.99 16.81 17.46
C GLY A 368 -6.90 18.34 17.52
N ASN A 369 -7.88 18.99 18.18
CA ASN A 369 -7.95 20.45 18.25
C ASN A 369 -6.94 21.11 19.20
N ASN A 370 -6.43 20.41 20.22
CA ASN A 370 -5.61 21.02 21.26
C ASN A 370 -4.49 20.12 21.84
N GLY A 371 -4.39 18.87 21.38
CA GLY A 371 -3.37 17.92 21.82
C GLY A 371 -3.57 17.33 23.21
N SER A 372 -4.59 17.73 23.96
CA SER A 372 -4.80 17.21 25.31
C SER A 372 -5.14 15.71 25.28
N VAL A 373 -4.57 14.96 26.22
CA VAL A 373 -4.81 13.51 26.36
C VAL A 373 -6.27 13.26 26.71
N PHE A 374 -6.92 12.38 25.95
CA PHE A 374 -8.30 11.97 26.14
C PHE A 374 -8.48 11.26 27.48
N SER A 375 -9.62 11.46 28.14
CA SER A 375 -9.89 10.86 29.45
C SER A 375 -9.88 9.33 29.40
N GLY A 376 -9.09 8.70 30.28
CA GLY A 376 -8.92 7.24 30.31
C GLY A 376 -7.64 6.74 29.64
N TYR A 377 -6.88 7.64 29.01
CA TYR A 377 -5.58 7.37 28.40
C TYR A 377 -4.42 7.99 29.22
N PRO A 378 -3.18 7.46 29.09
CA PRO A 378 -2.80 6.31 28.28
C PRO A 378 -3.34 4.97 28.77
N LEU A 379 -3.58 4.06 27.83
CA LEU A 379 -3.88 2.67 28.13
C LEU A 379 -2.57 1.87 28.15
N HIS A 380 -2.25 1.31 29.31
CA HIS A 380 -1.01 0.57 29.55
C HIS A 380 -1.19 -0.93 29.25
N LEU A 381 -0.58 -1.43 28.17
CA LEU A 381 -0.54 -2.86 27.85
C LEU A 381 0.65 -3.58 28.50
N ASN A 382 1.66 -2.82 28.99
CA ASN A 382 2.88 -3.33 29.64
C ASN A 382 3.77 -4.22 28.76
N SER A 383 3.64 -4.09 27.44
CA SER A 383 4.46 -4.79 26.46
C SER A 383 4.62 -3.89 25.23
N PRO A 384 5.85 -3.69 24.70
CA PRO A 384 6.12 -2.79 23.58
C PRO A 384 5.21 -3.04 22.37
N ILE A 385 4.83 -1.96 21.70
CA ILE A 385 4.05 -1.99 20.46
C ILE A 385 4.92 -1.40 19.34
N HIS A 386 5.18 -2.19 18.30
CA HIS A 386 6.06 -1.79 17.19
C HIS A 386 5.31 -1.41 15.90
N ALA A 387 3.99 -1.63 15.87
CA ALA A 387 3.13 -1.40 14.71
C ALA A 387 2.01 -0.39 15.03
N ASN A 388 1.40 0.18 13.99
CA ASN A 388 0.20 1.00 14.14
C ASN A 388 -1.00 0.15 14.57
N ILE A 389 -1.97 0.81 15.21
CA ILE A 389 -3.25 0.20 15.56
C ILE A 389 -4.10 0.03 14.30
N LEU A 390 -4.71 -1.15 14.14
CA LEU A 390 -5.81 -1.34 13.21
C LEU A 390 -7.11 -0.89 13.88
N LEU A 391 -7.83 -0.01 13.20
CA LEU A 391 -9.14 0.48 13.59
C LEU A 391 -10.19 -0.23 12.76
N SER A 392 -11.22 -0.77 13.41
CA SER A 392 -12.33 -1.41 12.71
C SER A 392 -13.64 -1.29 13.48
N LEU A 393 -14.72 -1.06 12.76
CA LEU A 393 -16.08 -1.05 13.30
C LEU A 393 -16.63 -2.48 13.22
N ILE A 394 -17.10 -2.98 14.35
CA ILE A 394 -17.83 -4.25 14.44
C ILE A 394 -19.28 -3.93 14.77
N HIS A 395 -20.18 -4.66 14.11
CA HIS A 395 -21.64 -4.55 14.13
C HIS A 395 -22.27 -3.84 15.37
N ASP A 396 -23.20 -2.91 15.12
CA ASP A 396 -24.01 -2.14 16.08
C ASP A 396 -23.26 -1.26 17.10
N ASP A 397 -21.92 -1.31 17.16
CA ASP A 397 -21.15 -0.36 17.96
C ASP A 397 -20.97 0.96 17.20
N THR A 398 -21.33 2.08 17.84
CA THR A 398 -20.99 3.43 17.38
C THR A 398 -19.50 3.76 17.57
N LYS A 399 -18.67 2.78 17.94
CA LYS A 399 -17.31 2.95 18.43
C LYS A 399 -16.36 1.98 17.72
N ALA A 400 -15.25 2.49 17.21
CA ALA A 400 -14.24 1.67 16.54
C ALA A 400 -13.41 0.86 17.55
N LEU A 401 -13.26 -0.44 17.32
CA LEU A 401 -12.36 -1.28 18.11
C LEU A 401 -10.92 -1.15 17.64
N PHE A 402 -10.00 -1.27 18.60
CA PHE A 402 -8.56 -1.20 18.36
C PHE A 402 -7.97 -2.59 18.38
N PHE A 403 -7.22 -2.93 17.32
CA PHE A 403 -6.47 -4.17 17.19
C PHE A 403 -4.99 -3.84 17.17
N THR A 404 -4.21 -4.47 18.06
CA THR A 404 -2.76 -4.29 18.10
C THR A 404 -2.06 -5.57 18.53
N LEU A 405 -0.83 -5.77 18.05
CA LEU A 405 0.07 -6.81 18.55
C LEU A 405 1.19 -6.19 19.37
N THR A 406 1.50 -6.86 20.46
CA THR A 406 2.57 -6.49 21.39
C THR A 406 3.77 -7.45 21.25
N GLU A 407 4.92 -7.07 21.82
CA GLU A 407 6.17 -7.84 21.74
C GLU A 407 6.12 -9.20 22.46
N ASP A 408 5.18 -9.39 23.40
CA ASP A 408 4.94 -10.65 24.12
C ASP A 408 4.08 -11.65 23.33
N GLY A 409 3.72 -11.33 22.09
CA GLY A 409 3.00 -12.21 21.17
C GLY A 409 1.48 -12.27 21.39
N ASN A 410 0.93 -11.30 22.12
CA ASN A 410 -0.51 -11.15 22.31
C ASN A 410 -1.09 -10.17 21.28
N MET A 411 -2.20 -10.56 20.66
CA MET A 411 -3.06 -9.65 19.93
C MET A 411 -4.15 -9.15 20.87
N TYR A 412 -4.25 -7.84 21.04
CA TYR A 412 -5.26 -7.19 21.88
C TYR A 412 -6.42 -6.67 21.03
N ILE A 413 -7.64 -6.86 21.54
CA ILE A 413 -8.87 -6.19 21.11
C ILE A 413 -9.29 -5.26 22.22
N LEU A 414 -9.41 -3.97 21.92
CA LEU A 414 -9.66 -2.95 22.93
C LEU A 414 -10.82 -2.06 22.48
N GLY A 415 -11.73 -1.78 23.41
CA GLY A 415 -12.73 -0.72 23.24
C GLY A 415 -12.10 0.67 23.42
N PRO A 416 -12.56 1.69 22.69
CA PRO A 416 -12.00 3.05 22.76
C PRO A 416 -12.38 3.80 24.04
N ASP A 417 -13.46 3.39 24.72
CA ASP A 417 -13.78 3.86 26.07
C ASP A 417 -12.95 3.17 27.16
N THR A 418 -12.08 2.24 26.73
CA THR A 418 -11.27 1.40 27.60
C THR A 418 -12.09 0.50 28.51
N GLU A 419 -13.39 0.32 28.27
CA GLU A 419 -14.26 -0.51 29.12
C GLU A 419 -14.04 -1.99 28.83
N CYS A 420 -13.84 -2.38 27.58
CA CYS A 420 -13.59 -3.77 27.20
C CYS A 420 -12.13 -4.00 26.80
N SER A 421 -11.60 -5.19 27.14
CA SER A 421 -10.27 -5.62 26.71
C SER A 421 -10.20 -7.14 26.66
N SER A 422 -9.90 -7.66 25.48
CA SER A 422 -9.67 -9.09 25.22
C SER A 422 -8.30 -9.26 24.58
N HIS A 423 -7.68 -10.42 24.75
CA HIS A 423 -6.43 -10.73 24.09
C HIS A 423 -6.37 -12.20 23.68
N PHE A 424 -5.64 -12.46 22.62
CA PHE A 424 -5.39 -13.78 22.07
C PHE A 424 -3.89 -13.95 21.83
N ASN A 425 -3.31 -15.02 22.37
CA ASN A 425 -1.89 -15.29 22.19
C ASN A 425 -1.66 -15.93 20.82
N ILE A 426 -0.97 -15.21 19.93
CA ILE A 426 -0.58 -15.72 18.62
C ILE A 426 0.83 -16.36 18.63
N GLY A 427 1.61 -16.12 19.69
CA GLY A 427 2.91 -16.72 19.95
C GLY A 427 4.11 -15.97 19.36
N GLU A 428 3.87 -14.90 18.60
CA GLU A 428 4.92 -14.11 17.94
C GLU A 428 4.47 -12.64 17.80
N THR A 429 5.42 -11.72 17.59
CA THR A 429 5.10 -10.28 17.44
C THR A 429 5.07 -9.83 15.98
N SER A 430 4.63 -8.60 15.73
CA SER A 430 4.61 -7.97 14.41
C SER A 430 5.29 -6.60 14.43
N LEU A 431 6.02 -6.28 13.36
CA LEU A 431 6.59 -4.95 13.12
C LEU A 431 5.69 -4.10 12.21
N VAL A 432 4.59 -4.66 11.72
CA VAL A 432 3.72 -4.05 10.70
C VAL A 432 2.27 -4.11 11.15
N GLN A 433 1.43 -3.21 10.64
CA GLN A 433 0.01 -3.18 11.02
C GLN A 433 -0.68 -4.52 10.69
N THR A 434 -1.57 -4.98 11.57
CA THR A 434 -2.53 -6.05 11.22
C THR A 434 -3.49 -5.54 10.16
N LEU A 435 -3.76 -6.37 9.16
CA LEU A 435 -4.70 -6.03 8.11
C LEU A 435 -6.04 -6.67 8.40
N SER A 436 -7.13 -6.03 8.01
CA SER A 436 -8.43 -6.69 7.89
C SER A 436 -8.80 -6.79 6.42
N HIS A 437 -9.64 -7.77 6.05
CA HIS A 437 -10.32 -7.86 4.76
C HIS A 437 -11.34 -9.01 4.81
N ASP A 438 -12.31 -9.04 3.91
CA ASP A 438 -13.10 -10.25 3.59
C ASP A 438 -12.22 -11.28 2.86
N LEU A 439 -11.38 -12.01 3.61
CA LEU A 439 -10.39 -12.95 3.07
C LEU A 439 -11.01 -14.33 2.80
N VAL A 440 -12.06 -14.68 3.54
CA VAL A 440 -12.76 -15.95 3.44
C VAL A 440 -14.18 -15.65 2.98
N PRO A 441 -14.49 -15.83 1.68
CA PRO A 441 -15.81 -15.52 1.18
C PRO A 441 -16.87 -16.33 1.93
N GLN A 442 -18.04 -15.72 2.16
CA GLN A 442 -19.24 -16.34 2.77
C GLN A 442 -19.21 -16.54 4.28
N THR A 443 -18.18 -16.08 4.99
CA THR A 443 -18.25 -15.90 6.45
C THR A 443 -18.77 -14.51 6.77
N ASN A 444 -19.63 -14.42 7.80
CA ASN A 444 -20.12 -13.14 8.33
C ASN A 444 -19.15 -12.54 9.37
N ASN A 445 -17.93 -13.07 9.44
CA ASN A 445 -16.93 -12.72 10.43
C ASN A 445 -15.98 -11.66 9.86
N MET A 446 -15.23 -10.99 10.72
CA MET A 446 -14.11 -10.16 10.30
C MET A 446 -12.85 -11.01 10.25
N GLU A 447 -12.18 -11.07 9.10
CA GLU A 447 -10.85 -11.66 9.04
C GLU A 447 -9.75 -10.63 9.30
N LEU A 448 -8.75 -11.06 10.05
CA LEU A 448 -7.53 -10.34 10.37
C LEU A 448 -6.33 -11.13 9.85
N LEU A 449 -5.40 -10.45 9.19
CA LEU A 449 -4.13 -10.99 8.74
C LEU A 449 -2.99 -10.35 9.53
N ALA A 450 -2.34 -11.15 10.36
CA ALA A 450 -1.13 -10.77 11.07
C ALA A 450 0.11 -11.29 10.33
N ALA A 451 1.08 -10.41 10.11
CA ALA A 451 2.38 -10.74 9.53
C ALA A 451 3.46 -10.60 10.62
N THR A 452 4.14 -11.69 10.93
CA THR A 452 4.96 -11.78 12.16
C THR A 452 6.45 -11.56 11.89
N ARG A 453 7.20 -11.30 12.97
CA ARG A 453 8.64 -11.02 12.94
C ARG A 453 9.48 -12.21 12.49
N ASP A 454 8.99 -13.43 12.64
CA ASP A 454 9.65 -14.65 12.17
C ASP A 454 9.40 -14.95 10.68
N GLY A 455 8.49 -14.21 10.01
CA GLY A 455 8.13 -14.44 8.61
C GLY A 455 6.89 -15.33 8.42
N THR A 456 6.11 -15.56 9.47
CA THR A 456 4.83 -16.26 9.42
C THR A 456 3.67 -15.32 9.09
N LEU A 457 2.70 -15.80 8.31
CA LEU A 457 1.39 -15.18 8.12
C LEU A 457 0.34 -15.96 8.89
N ILE A 458 -0.51 -15.26 9.63
CA ILE A 458 -1.58 -15.84 10.43
C ILE A 458 -2.89 -15.16 10.05
N CYS A 459 -3.84 -15.96 9.56
CA CYS A 459 -5.20 -15.50 9.29
C CYS A 459 -6.11 -15.91 10.44
N LEU A 460 -6.79 -14.92 11.02
CA LEU A 460 -7.68 -15.05 12.15
C LEU A 460 -9.09 -14.65 11.72
N SER A 461 -10.10 -15.34 12.21
CA SER A 461 -11.50 -14.97 12.11
C SER A 461 -11.94 -14.41 13.45
N LEU A 462 -12.65 -13.29 13.43
CA LEU A 462 -13.27 -12.70 14.58
C LEU A 462 -14.78 -12.86 14.47
N SER A 463 -15.35 -13.62 15.40
CA SER A 463 -16.79 -13.85 15.48
C SER A 463 -17.36 -13.28 16.77
N GLN A 464 -18.58 -12.77 16.70
CA GLN A 464 -19.30 -12.27 17.88
C GLN A 464 -20.18 -13.38 18.44
N ASN A 465 -20.10 -13.61 19.75
CA ASN A 465 -20.93 -14.60 20.44
C ASN A 465 -22.37 -14.07 20.59
N PHE A 466 -23.21 -14.18 19.57
CA PHE A 466 -24.64 -13.88 19.70
C PHE A 466 -25.37 -14.98 20.47
N MET A 467 -26.21 -14.57 21.43
CA MET A 467 -27.16 -15.42 22.16
C MET A 467 -28.61 -15.18 21.70
N ASP A 468 -28.85 -14.69 20.48
CA ASP A 468 -30.20 -14.34 20.01
C ASP A 468 -30.57 -15.01 18.67
N ASP A 469 -31.67 -15.77 18.69
CA ASP A 469 -32.11 -16.78 17.69
C ASP A 469 -32.76 -16.18 16.41
N ASN A 470 -32.49 -14.94 16.04
CA ASN A 470 -33.16 -14.31 14.88
C ASN A 470 -32.28 -14.34 13.61
N GLU A 471 -32.44 -15.42 12.83
CA GLU A 471 -31.75 -15.67 11.54
C GLU A 471 -32.14 -14.71 10.38
N ASP A 472 -33.18 -13.88 10.53
CA ASP A 472 -33.74 -13.08 9.42
C ASP A 472 -33.10 -11.70 9.19
N TYR A 473 -32.16 -11.27 10.06
CA TYR A 473 -31.42 -10.01 9.89
C TYR A 473 -30.05 -10.19 9.20
N ALA A 474 -29.78 -11.39 8.69
CA ALA A 474 -28.44 -11.83 8.31
C ALA A 474 -27.96 -11.48 6.88
N MET A 475 -28.59 -10.51 6.19
CA MET A 475 -28.31 -10.25 4.76
C MET A 475 -27.62 -8.91 4.42
N ASP A 476 -27.27 -8.06 5.40
CA ASP A 476 -26.44 -6.85 5.17
C ASP A 476 -25.19 -6.85 6.08
N ILE A 477 -24.59 -8.03 6.29
CA ILE A 477 -23.53 -8.23 7.29
C ILE A 477 -22.15 -7.93 6.68
N ALA A 478 -21.37 -7.11 7.39
CA ALA A 478 -19.94 -6.86 7.20
C ALA A 478 -19.54 -6.03 5.96
N LYS A 479 -20.18 -4.87 5.71
CA LYS A 479 -19.40 -3.72 5.18
C LYS A 479 -18.47 -3.23 6.28
N LEU A 480 -17.45 -4.01 6.55
CA LEU A 480 -16.33 -3.59 7.36
C LEU A 480 -15.67 -2.47 6.56
N THR A 481 -15.63 -1.25 7.12
CA THR A 481 -14.74 -0.17 6.66
C THR A 481 -13.31 -0.61 6.99
N VAL A 482 -12.86 -1.60 6.25
CA VAL A 482 -11.54 -2.20 6.33
C VAL A 482 -10.54 -1.17 5.83
N LEU A 483 -9.47 -0.96 6.58
CA LEU A 483 -8.23 -0.42 6.04
C LEU A 483 -7.53 -1.53 5.26
N PRO A 484 -7.48 -1.46 3.91
CA PRO A 484 -6.71 -2.43 3.19
C PRO A 484 -5.25 -1.98 3.20
N SER A 485 -4.46 -2.33 4.22
CA SER A 485 -3.04 -1.93 4.37
C SER A 485 -2.79 -0.41 4.45
N GLU A 486 -1.77 -0.01 5.22
CA GLU A 486 -1.28 1.39 5.29
C GLU A 486 -0.84 1.96 3.93
N THR A 487 -0.72 1.08 2.93
CA THR A 487 -0.02 1.34 1.68
C THR A 487 -0.89 1.32 0.43
N LYS A 488 -2.20 1.04 0.57
CA LYS A 488 -3.09 0.92 -0.61
C LYS A 488 -3.68 2.27 -1.04
N THR A 489 -3.80 3.23 -0.12
CA THR A 489 -4.12 4.63 -0.43
C THR A 489 -2.88 5.52 -0.23
N PRO A 490 -2.58 6.45 -1.16
CA PRO A 490 -1.38 7.31 -1.10
C PRO A 490 -1.22 8.18 0.16
N ASN A 491 -2.32 8.57 0.81
CA ASN A 491 -2.31 9.71 1.72
C ASN A 491 -3.49 9.77 2.72
N ASP A 492 -4.21 8.67 2.89
CA ASP A 492 -5.41 8.66 3.74
C ASP A 492 -5.17 7.88 5.04
N PHE A 493 -5.00 8.64 6.12
CA PHE A 493 -4.77 8.14 7.48
C PHE A 493 -5.95 8.38 8.41
N THR A 494 -7.06 8.93 7.91
CA THR A 494 -8.20 9.35 8.72
C THR A 494 -9.25 8.25 8.79
N TYR A 495 -9.76 8.00 9.99
CA TYR A 495 -10.83 7.07 10.28
C TYR A 495 -12.00 7.84 10.89
N LEU A 496 -13.19 7.72 10.31
CA LEU A 496 -14.40 8.34 10.83
C LEU A 496 -15.50 7.29 10.86
N LEU A 497 -16.43 7.40 11.82
CA LEU A 497 -17.70 6.71 11.75
C LEU A 497 -18.37 7.22 10.46
N HIS A 498 -18.40 6.39 9.40
CA HIS A 498 -18.79 6.76 8.02
C HIS A 498 -17.74 7.49 7.16
N LYS A 499 -16.44 7.28 7.39
CA LYS A 499 -15.32 7.75 6.54
C LYS A 499 -15.66 7.96 5.05
N PRO A 500 -15.21 9.08 4.43
CA PRO A 500 -15.35 9.25 3.00
C PRO A 500 -14.85 8.04 2.22
N SER A 501 -15.67 7.51 1.33
CA SER A 501 -15.35 6.33 0.54
C SER A 501 -16.03 6.36 -0.81
N ILE A 502 -15.50 5.57 -1.74
CA ILE A 502 -16.18 5.22 -2.97
C ILE A 502 -16.40 3.72 -2.99
N GLU A 503 -17.65 3.32 -3.23
CA GLU A 503 -18.04 1.91 -3.17
C GLU A 503 -18.80 1.55 -4.44
N VAL A 504 -18.23 0.64 -5.22
CA VAL A 504 -18.89 0.10 -6.41
C VAL A 504 -19.98 -0.86 -5.98
N ASN A 505 -21.17 -0.70 -6.55
CA ASN A 505 -22.33 -1.54 -6.23
C ASN A 505 -22.02 -3.02 -6.54
N SER A 506 -22.43 -3.93 -5.66
CA SER A 506 -22.31 -5.38 -5.84
C SER A 506 -22.87 -5.84 -7.19
N HIS A 507 -23.98 -5.26 -7.65
CA HIS A 507 -24.52 -5.59 -8.98
C HIS A 507 -23.53 -5.31 -10.10
N THR A 508 -22.77 -4.20 -10.01
CA THR A 508 -21.72 -3.89 -10.96
C THR A 508 -20.54 -4.86 -10.84
N LYS A 509 -20.12 -5.19 -9.62
CA LYS A 509 -19.01 -6.15 -9.39
C LYS A 509 -19.34 -7.57 -9.89
N GLU A 510 -20.63 -7.94 -9.91
CA GLU A 510 -21.10 -9.20 -10.49
C GLU A 510 -21.06 -9.22 -12.03
N MET A 511 -21.01 -8.06 -12.69
CA MET A 511 -20.89 -7.96 -14.15
C MET A 511 -19.47 -8.34 -14.61
N LYS A 512 -19.19 -9.65 -14.67
CA LYS A 512 -17.86 -10.16 -15.05
C LYS A 512 -17.56 -9.99 -16.54
N ASP A 513 -18.56 -10.08 -17.41
CA ASP A 513 -18.38 -10.01 -18.87
C ASP A 513 -19.16 -8.83 -19.44
N VAL A 514 -18.45 -7.89 -20.05
CA VAL A 514 -19.01 -6.66 -20.59
C VAL A 514 -18.76 -6.57 -22.10
N MET A 515 -19.79 -6.19 -22.84
CA MET A 515 -19.78 -6.04 -24.29
C MET A 515 -20.47 -4.75 -24.73
N GLY A 516 -20.22 -4.36 -25.99
CA GLY A 516 -20.83 -3.20 -26.61
C GLY A 516 -19.91 -1.98 -26.56
N SER A 517 -20.49 -0.79 -26.72
CA SER A 517 -19.73 0.47 -26.73
C SER A 517 -19.51 1.05 -25.33
N SER A 518 -20.39 0.75 -24.38
CA SER A 518 -20.38 1.30 -23.03
C SER A 518 -21.21 0.45 -22.07
N PHE A 519 -20.93 0.54 -20.77
CA PHE A 519 -21.72 -0.06 -19.69
C PHE A 519 -22.00 0.98 -18.61
N ASN A 520 -23.00 0.72 -17.76
CA ASN A 520 -23.30 1.59 -16.63
C ASN A 520 -22.56 1.09 -15.39
N LEU A 521 -21.70 1.95 -14.86
CA LEU A 521 -21.02 1.76 -13.59
C LEU A 521 -21.85 2.42 -12.50
N GLU A 522 -22.42 1.61 -11.60
CA GLU A 522 -23.12 2.10 -10.42
C GLU A 522 -22.20 2.06 -9.20
N PHE A 523 -22.12 3.18 -8.49
CA PHE A 523 -21.30 3.34 -7.29
C PHE A 523 -21.95 4.33 -6.32
N GLN A 524 -21.47 4.31 -5.08
CA GLN A 524 -21.89 5.22 -4.03
C GLN A 524 -20.69 6.06 -3.58
N ILE A 525 -20.89 7.38 -3.50
CA ILE A 525 -19.98 8.28 -2.80
C ILE A 525 -20.50 8.41 -1.38
N VAL A 526 -19.72 7.97 -0.40
CA VAL A 526 -19.99 8.17 1.02
C VAL A 526 -19.11 9.32 1.49
N ASP A 527 -19.69 10.35 2.10
CA ASP A 527 -19.01 11.36 2.92
C ASP A 527 -20.07 11.88 3.91
N PRO A 528 -19.89 11.69 5.22
CA PRO A 528 -20.88 11.97 6.25
C PRO A 528 -20.81 13.43 6.72
N ILE A 529 -19.71 14.13 6.41
CA ILE A 529 -19.52 15.53 6.78
C ILE A 529 -20.30 16.37 5.76
N ILE A 530 -21.59 16.51 6.04
CA ILE A 530 -22.64 17.12 5.19
C ILE A 530 -22.57 18.67 5.14
N TYR A 531 -21.78 19.30 6.01
CA TYR A 531 -21.93 20.74 6.28
C TYR A 531 -21.40 21.68 5.19
N ASP A 532 -20.63 21.20 4.21
CA ASP A 532 -20.07 22.07 3.17
C ASP A 532 -20.59 21.75 1.75
N LYS A 533 -21.41 22.67 1.22
CA LYS A 533 -21.94 22.64 -0.15
C LYS A 533 -20.89 22.93 -1.22
N THR A 534 -19.65 23.22 -0.85
CA THR A 534 -18.54 23.51 -1.76
C THR A 534 -17.65 22.31 -2.05
N LYS A 535 -17.82 21.19 -1.35
CA LYS A 535 -17.06 19.95 -1.57
C LYS A 535 -17.27 19.42 -2.99
N LYS A 536 -16.16 19.05 -3.62
CA LYS A 536 -16.11 18.37 -4.92
C LYS A 536 -15.44 17.02 -4.75
N TYR A 537 -16.00 16.03 -5.43
CA TYR A 537 -15.44 14.71 -5.55
C TYR A 537 -15.15 14.46 -7.02
N THR A 538 -13.88 14.31 -7.36
CA THR A 538 -13.46 13.96 -8.72
C THR A 538 -13.33 12.45 -8.78
N VAL A 539 -14.17 11.82 -9.60
CA VAL A 539 -14.17 10.36 -9.79
C VAL A 539 -13.53 10.05 -11.13
N HIS A 540 -12.49 9.22 -11.09
CA HIS A 540 -11.81 8.65 -12.24
C HIS A 540 -12.08 7.15 -12.31
N VAL A 541 -12.37 6.66 -13.52
CA VAL A 541 -12.55 5.24 -13.80
C VAL A 541 -11.44 4.80 -14.72
N TYR A 542 -10.65 3.83 -14.28
CA TYR A 542 -9.53 3.27 -15.01
C TYR A 542 -9.82 1.84 -15.42
N TYR A 543 -9.23 1.40 -16.53
CA TYR A 543 -9.03 -0.01 -16.85
C TYR A 543 -7.52 -0.27 -16.91
N GLY A 544 -7.01 -1.04 -15.95
CA GLY A 544 -5.59 -1.02 -15.61
C GLY A 544 -5.15 0.40 -15.21
N ASN A 545 -4.20 0.98 -15.94
CA ASN A 545 -3.82 2.39 -15.79
C ASN A 545 -4.41 3.33 -16.87
N ASN A 546 -5.30 2.82 -17.72
CA ASN A 546 -5.92 3.63 -18.78
C ASN A 546 -7.19 4.32 -18.27
N LEU A 547 -7.19 5.65 -18.28
CA LEU A 547 -8.38 6.43 -17.95
C LEU A 547 -9.51 6.21 -18.97
N LEU A 548 -10.64 5.68 -18.51
CA LEU A 548 -11.85 5.45 -19.31
C LEU A 548 -12.84 6.60 -19.19
N ALA A 549 -13.03 7.13 -17.98
CA ALA A 549 -13.98 8.21 -17.71
C ALA A 549 -13.57 9.06 -16.52
N THR A 550 -13.95 10.34 -16.55
CA THR A 550 -13.82 11.27 -15.43
C THR A 550 -15.15 11.99 -15.22
N SER A 551 -15.56 12.18 -13.98
CA SER A 551 -16.74 12.95 -13.63
C SER A 551 -16.56 13.62 -12.27
N VAL A 552 -17.14 14.82 -12.13
CA VAL A 552 -17.09 15.59 -10.87
C VAL A 552 -18.47 15.61 -10.25
N TYR A 553 -18.54 15.29 -8.97
CA TYR A 553 -19.76 15.24 -8.18
C TYR A 553 -19.69 16.24 -7.03
N ASN A 554 -20.82 16.88 -6.73
CA ASN A 554 -20.95 17.83 -5.62
C ASN A 554 -21.96 17.33 -4.56
N ILE A 555 -22.49 16.12 -4.76
CA ILE A 555 -23.45 15.48 -3.87
C ILE A 555 -22.99 14.05 -3.60
N THR A 556 -23.14 13.62 -2.36
CA THR A 556 -22.91 12.25 -1.93
C THR A 556 -24.12 11.38 -2.29
N GLY A 557 -23.98 10.07 -2.11
CA GLY A 557 -25.02 9.07 -2.40
C GLY A 557 -24.75 8.26 -3.66
N TYR A 558 -25.80 7.61 -4.16
CA TYR A 558 -25.72 6.72 -5.32
C TYR A 558 -25.62 7.49 -6.63
N HIS A 559 -24.67 7.09 -7.46
CA HIS A 559 -24.42 7.64 -8.78
C HIS A 559 -24.33 6.52 -9.82
N SER A 560 -24.62 6.88 -11.06
CA SER A 560 -24.46 5.99 -12.21
C SER A 560 -23.71 6.74 -13.29
N LEU A 561 -22.64 6.14 -13.79
CA LEU A 561 -21.77 6.70 -14.82
C LEU A 561 -21.73 5.74 -16.01
N THR A 562 -21.98 6.25 -17.21
CA THR A 562 -21.80 5.47 -18.44
C THR A 562 -20.32 5.48 -18.82
N VAL A 563 -19.67 4.32 -18.74
CA VAL A 563 -18.23 4.13 -18.98
C VAL A 563 -18.03 3.44 -20.33
N PRO A 564 -17.08 3.90 -21.17
CA PRO A 564 -16.77 3.23 -22.43
C PRO A 564 -16.16 1.84 -22.18
N VAL A 565 -16.51 0.89 -23.04
CA VAL A 565 -15.95 -0.47 -23.00
C VAL A 565 -14.58 -0.50 -23.67
N TRP A 566 -13.62 -1.23 -23.08
CA TRP A 566 -12.35 -1.51 -23.75
C TRP A 566 -12.61 -2.36 -25.02
N LEU A 567 -12.13 -1.88 -26.16
CA LEU A 567 -12.48 -2.46 -27.45
C LEU A 567 -11.84 -3.84 -27.69
N GLU A 568 -10.62 -4.03 -27.20
CA GLU A 568 -9.89 -5.27 -27.43
C GLU A 568 -10.36 -6.36 -26.46
N PRO A 569 -10.46 -7.63 -26.90
CA PRO A 569 -10.78 -8.72 -25.98
C PRO A 569 -9.70 -8.89 -24.92
N SER A 570 -10.06 -8.61 -23.67
CA SER A 570 -9.10 -8.60 -22.55
C SER A 570 -9.78 -8.98 -21.23
N GLN A 571 -8.96 -9.23 -20.22
CA GLN A 571 -9.38 -9.34 -18.83
C GLN A 571 -8.46 -8.44 -18.04
N GLY A 572 -9.02 -7.68 -17.10
CA GLY A 572 -8.30 -6.66 -16.37
C GLY A 572 -9.09 -6.18 -15.16
N HIS A 573 -8.58 -5.16 -14.51
CA HIS A 573 -9.23 -4.52 -13.38
C HIS A 573 -9.81 -3.18 -13.79
N ILE A 574 -11.04 -2.90 -13.34
CA ILE A 574 -11.55 -1.55 -13.27
C ILE A 574 -11.20 -0.99 -11.90
N VAL A 575 -10.50 0.14 -11.88
CA VAL A 575 -10.23 0.90 -10.67
C VAL A 575 -11.10 2.15 -10.69
N VAL A 576 -11.95 2.29 -9.69
CA VAL A 576 -12.78 3.48 -9.47
C VAL A 576 -12.15 4.26 -8.34
N SER A 577 -11.57 5.41 -8.69
CA SER A 577 -10.82 6.27 -7.78
C SER A 577 -11.58 7.56 -7.54
N MET A 578 -11.78 7.93 -6.29
CA MET A 578 -12.35 9.20 -5.87
C MET A 578 -11.26 10.04 -5.21
N THR A 579 -11.10 11.26 -5.69
CA THR A 579 -10.28 12.29 -5.07
C THR A 579 -11.19 13.36 -4.48
N ASN A 580 -11.03 13.65 -3.19
CA ASN A 580 -11.73 14.77 -2.57
C ASN A 580 -10.96 16.09 -2.76
N HIS A 581 -11.53 17.19 -2.30
CA HIS A 581 -10.94 18.54 -2.35
C HIS A 581 -9.60 18.73 -1.60
N HIS A 582 -9.21 17.78 -0.75
CA HIS A 582 -7.92 17.74 -0.06
C HIS A 582 -6.88 16.88 -0.81
N GLY A 583 -7.22 16.37 -1.99
CA GLY A 583 -6.38 15.43 -2.72
C GLY A 583 -6.30 14.04 -2.09
N GLN A 584 -7.12 13.72 -1.08
CA GLN A 584 -7.18 12.37 -0.50
C GLN A 584 -7.84 11.42 -1.48
N ILE A 585 -7.24 10.23 -1.63
CA ILE A 585 -7.62 9.25 -2.64
C ILE A 585 -8.26 8.03 -1.98
N PHE A 586 -9.45 7.69 -2.45
CA PHE A 586 -10.23 6.53 -2.03
C PHE A 586 -10.53 5.67 -3.24
N GLU A 587 -10.36 4.35 -3.14
CA GLU A 587 -10.45 3.48 -4.31
C GLU A 587 -11.24 2.21 -4.04
N ASP A 588 -11.94 1.76 -5.07
CA ASP A 588 -12.52 0.44 -5.14
C ASP A 588 -12.17 -0.19 -6.49
N CYS A 589 -11.92 -1.49 -6.48
CA CYS A 589 -11.38 -2.22 -7.62
C CYS A 589 -12.13 -3.53 -7.80
N PHE A 590 -12.42 -3.90 -9.05
CA PHE A 590 -13.02 -5.18 -9.38
C PHE A 590 -12.55 -5.68 -10.75
N PRO A 591 -12.46 -7.00 -10.95
CA PRO A 591 -12.07 -7.58 -12.23
C PRO A 591 -13.22 -7.54 -13.24
N VAL A 592 -12.87 -7.33 -14.51
CA VAL A 592 -13.80 -7.34 -15.64
C VAL A 592 -13.18 -8.06 -16.84
N ARG A 593 -14.03 -8.61 -17.70
CA ARG A 593 -13.68 -9.18 -19.00
C ARG A 593 -14.39 -8.42 -20.09
N PHE A 594 -13.63 -7.75 -20.94
CA PHE A 594 -14.17 -7.06 -22.09
C PHE A 594 -14.13 -7.94 -23.32
N ASN A 595 -15.27 -8.08 -24.01
CA ASN A 595 -15.38 -8.74 -25.31
C ASN A 595 -14.80 -10.18 -25.40
N LYS A 596 -14.54 -10.85 -24.26
CA LYS A 596 -13.89 -12.17 -24.22
C LYS A 596 -14.76 -13.30 -24.77
N LEU A 597 -16.09 -13.24 -24.59
CA LEU A 597 -16.97 -14.29 -25.13
C LEU A 597 -16.99 -14.30 -26.66
N ILE A 598 -16.67 -13.18 -27.33
CA ILE A 598 -16.55 -13.17 -28.81
C ILE A 598 -15.46 -14.14 -29.27
N LEU A 599 -14.35 -14.24 -28.55
CA LEU A 599 -13.30 -15.22 -28.85
C LEU A 599 -13.79 -16.66 -28.68
N HIS A 600 -14.60 -16.91 -27.64
CA HIS A 600 -15.20 -18.22 -27.40
C HIS A 600 -16.20 -18.59 -28.51
N ASP A 601 -17.04 -17.64 -28.92
CA ASP A 601 -18.00 -17.82 -30.00
C ASP A 601 -17.30 -18.06 -31.34
N LEU A 602 -16.19 -17.37 -31.62
CA LEU A 602 -15.37 -17.62 -32.80
C LEU A 602 -14.72 -19.01 -32.78
N GLN A 603 -14.26 -19.49 -31.63
CA GLN A 603 -13.74 -20.85 -31.48
C GLN A 603 -14.82 -21.88 -31.79
N TRP A 604 -16.03 -21.70 -31.26
CA TRP A 604 -17.15 -22.60 -31.57
C TRP A 604 -17.64 -22.46 -33.01
N LEU A 605 -17.63 -21.27 -33.60
CA LEU A 605 -17.94 -21.07 -35.02
C LEU A 605 -16.96 -21.86 -35.91
N LEU A 606 -15.69 -21.90 -35.53
CA LEU A 606 -14.65 -22.65 -36.25
C LEU A 606 -14.74 -24.16 -36.00
N ILE A 607 -14.98 -24.60 -34.77
CA ILE A 607 -14.94 -26.02 -34.36
C ILE A 607 -16.28 -26.73 -34.63
N SER A 608 -17.41 -26.05 -34.46
CA SER A 608 -18.74 -26.66 -34.59
C SER A 608 -18.99 -27.35 -35.95
N PRO A 609 -18.52 -26.84 -37.11
CA PRO A 609 -18.68 -27.55 -38.37
C PRO A 609 -17.87 -28.86 -38.43
N PHE A 610 -16.67 -28.89 -37.82
CA PHE A 610 -15.85 -30.09 -37.76
C PHE A 610 -16.44 -31.13 -36.81
N VAL A 611 -16.95 -30.70 -35.66
CA VAL A 611 -17.63 -31.59 -34.71
C VAL A 611 -18.92 -32.14 -35.32
N ALA A 612 -19.70 -31.30 -36.00
CA ALA A 612 -20.89 -31.71 -36.75
C ALA A 612 -20.55 -32.69 -37.88
N MET A 613 -19.48 -32.44 -38.65
CA MET A 613 -19.05 -33.36 -39.70
C MET A 613 -18.52 -34.68 -39.13
N ALA A 614 -17.73 -34.64 -38.07
CA ALA A 614 -17.20 -35.83 -37.41
C ALA A 614 -18.33 -36.69 -36.82
N THR A 615 -19.32 -36.08 -36.17
CA THR A 615 -20.51 -36.78 -35.67
C THR A 615 -21.34 -37.37 -36.81
N VAL A 616 -21.57 -36.63 -37.90
CA VAL A 616 -22.24 -37.17 -39.10
C VAL A 616 -21.48 -38.35 -39.70
N LEU A 617 -20.16 -38.26 -39.86
CA LEU A 617 -19.34 -39.35 -40.38
C LEU A 617 -19.35 -40.57 -39.45
N LEU A 618 -19.32 -40.37 -38.14
CA LEU A 618 -19.45 -41.45 -37.15
C LEU A 618 -20.82 -42.13 -37.22
N VAL A 619 -21.90 -41.37 -37.46
CA VAL A 619 -23.25 -41.93 -37.64
C VAL A 619 -23.38 -42.68 -38.97
N ILE A 620 -22.83 -42.15 -40.06
CA ILE A 620 -22.91 -42.76 -41.40
C ILE A 620 -22.03 -44.01 -41.51
N HIS A 621 -20.82 -43.98 -40.95
CA HIS A 621 -19.81 -45.04 -41.15
C HIS A 621 -19.59 -45.95 -39.94
N GLY A 622 -20.16 -45.62 -38.78
CA GLY A 622 -20.00 -46.39 -37.54
C GLY A 622 -18.62 -46.25 -36.89
N PHE A 623 -18.55 -46.50 -35.58
CA PHE A 623 -17.28 -46.49 -34.83
C PHE A 623 -16.43 -47.71 -35.23
N PRO A 624 -15.15 -47.57 -35.61
CA PRO A 624 -14.29 -48.71 -35.89
C PRO A 624 -13.75 -49.29 -34.58
N VAL A 625 -14.62 -49.91 -33.79
CA VAL A 625 -14.17 -50.92 -32.84
C VAL A 625 -14.27 -52.25 -33.58
N LYS A 626 -13.09 -52.76 -33.96
CA LYS A 626 -12.86 -54.06 -34.62
C LYS A 626 -13.97 -55.09 -34.38
N ASP A 627 -14.57 -55.55 -35.47
CA ASP A 627 -14.50 -56.97 -35.77
C ASP A 627 -14.19 -57.22 -37.25
N LEU A 628 -13.20 -58.08 -37.45
CA LEU A 628 -12.65 -58.52 -38.72
C LEU A 628 -13.61 -59.51 -39.40
N LEU A 629 -14.31 -59.12 -40.48
CA LEU A 629 -14.73 -60.08 -41.51
C LEU A 629 -14.65 -59.45 -42.90
N PRO A 630 -14.15 -60.16 -43.92
CA PRO A 630 -14.01 -59.63 -45.26
C PRO A 630 -15.39 -59.55 -45.94
N LEU A 631 -15.82 -58.34 -46.28
CA LEU A 631 -16.92 -58.16 -47.24
C LEU A 631 -16.38 -58.47 -48.64
N THR A 632 -16.69 -59.66 -49.13
CA THR A 632 -16.51 -60.01 -50.54
C THR A 632 -17.53 -59.25 -51.37
N ASN A 633 -17.05 -58.33 -52.21
CA ASN A 633 -17.90 -57.70 -53.22
C ASN A 633 -18.19 -58.76 -54.30
N LYS A 634 -19.42 -59.28 -54.34
CA LYS A 634 -19.89 -60.09 -55.47
C LYS A 634 -20.26 -59.12 -56.58
N ASP A 635 -19.39 -59.03 -57.59
CA ASP A 635 -19.77 -58.52 -58.90
C ASP A 635 -20.98 -59.31 -59.42
N LYS A 636 -22.05 -58.58 -59.75
CA LYS A 636 -23.15 -59.08 -60.57
C LYS A 636 -22.75 -58.94 -62.05
N ASN A 637 -22.59 -60.10 -62.70
CA ASN A 637 -22.82 -60.36 -64.12
C ASN A 637 -21.90 -59.67 -65.16
N ARG A 638 -20.88 -60.39 -65.62
CA ARG A 638 -20.89 -61.02 -66.96
C ARG A 638 -19.91 -62.16 -67.10
#